data_AF-A0A2S4KLJ2-F1
#
_entry.id   AF-A0A2S4KLJ2-F1
#
_cell.length_a   1.000
_cell.length_b   1.000
_cell.length_c   1.000
_cell.angle_alpha   90.00
_cell.angle_beta   90.00
_cell.angle_gamma   90.00
#
_symmetry.space_group_name_H-M   'P 1'
#
loop_
_entity.id
_entity.type
_entity.pdbx_description
1 polymer ?
#
loop_
_entity_poly.entity_id
_entity_poly.type
_entity_poly.pdbx_seq_one_letter_code
_entity_poly.pdbx_strand_id
1 'polypeptide(L)'
;MATATDSGQLRDAIVAFSIDGAFPEDITELPPVSGTDLQPTIDALAKTKTELETQIHTIDEETRDDVSSWVKNAKALQEDIIRSKTIANDIVRQSEAPDVSGEAIQDAEAKVDFLNREVQYSQQVHGVLRKIKQVNQLLSDVETARNERRILDSLRLLEQSWAAIDQVGVSKSCRIMRLLDLRSFELKSDVHEVFDHVWKALIRVDVEAGRVAIYDSLVDENMSLPDAVLGLKAYKEVDERMEQLWRNLDAAMVSPRMDISKSTIPAIKAGANELELQGQANASVDALLSDLETVFVFVARKLPSDLLQSLSSVMMADVVPKLIQQWLDPAVPSSLTDMRNFQERVQRTRAFCTALQESGYTGFDELIDWATKAPTTWLRKCRENALDTIRTKLTRGIGRSKQVEKIEKHMVSLSEGKELATTGAGAAADTNDWGEDWGDAWDDDNKEQGAEDSLPQPESQAEKGGTEDDGADAWGWDDDQPAEKPPEEANAAAAVEEEDDSADAWGWGETDTAVEPAVDEKKKHKSAAGKARKEETRELILKETYNISSMPEPVLELIFAILEDGAALTKDGDDYDLVSSTAPGLFSLPTFALALFRAISPYFYSLDVGGNMFLYNDAMYIAEKLSEFSSAWKQREDLSTRARNMLRLDNDIKTLQSFANRSYGNEMNVQKTVLQDLLGGSQSLMQQDEMEAAVESGTARIRTMAATWEPILARSVWSQAIGSLADALATRLITDVLDMASIGQEEAYSIAKLIASAAELDDLFLPSKLGATEPTEDEVPATAQYAPNWLRLKYLSEVLQSNLNEVRFLWCDSELSLYFTVEEVVELIKASFEDNARTRETIKEIQGKPRPTRGHAA
;
A
#
# COMPACT_ATOMS: atom_id res chain seq x y z
N MET A 1 -188.56 54.39 67.35
CA MET A 1 -187.34 55.23 67.39
C MET A 1 -186.21 54.38 66.86
N ALA A 2 -185.95 54.47 65.56
CA ALA A 2 -185.41 53.41 64.71
C ALA A 2 -184.26 53.94 63.83
N THR A 3 -183.40 53.02 63.33
CA THR A 3 -182.36 53.14 62.28
C THR A 3 -180.86 53.31 62.66
N ALA A 4 -180.29 52.54 63.60
CA ALA A 4 -178.82 52.61 63.83
C ALA A 4 -178.08 51.30 64.24
N THR A 5 -178.74 50.13 64.29
CA THR A 5 -178.11 48.90 64.84
C THR A 5 -177.94 47.74 63.85
N ASP A 6 -178.49 47.79 62.63
CA ASP A 6 -178.46 46.66 61.69
C ASP A 6 -177.20 46.60 60.78
N SER A 7 -176.41 47.67 60.67
CA SER A 7 -175.28 47.75 59.71
C SER A 7 -173.95 47.16 60.22
N GLY A 8 -173.86 46.81 61.51
CA GLY A 8 -172.62 46.30 62.13
C GLY A 8 -172.40 44.80 61.97
N GLN A 9 -173.48 44.01 61.87
CA GLN A 9 -173.39 42.54 61.84
C GLN A 9 -172.94 42.00 60.47
N LEU A 10 -173.32 42.66 59.37
CA LEU A 10 -172.84 42.34 58.02
C LEU A 10 -171.32 42.57 57.86
N ARG A 11 -170.80 43.60 58.55
CA ARG A 11 -169.38 44.01 58.51
C ARG A 11 -168.47 42.91 59.05
N ASP A 12 -168.78 42.40 60.23
CA ASP A 12 -167.91 41.47 60.93
C ASP A 12 -167.92 40.08 60.27
N ALA A 13 -169.05 39.67 59.68
CA ALA A 13 -169.15 38.40 58.95
C ALA A 13 -168.31 38.37 57.65
N ILE A 14 -168.28 39.46 56.87
CA ILE A 14 -167.53 39.50 55.59
C ILE A 14 -166.01 39.62 55.82
N VAL A 15 -165.59 40.33 56.86
CA VAL A 15 -164.17 40.41 57.22
C VAL A 15 -163.66 39.06 57.71
N ALA A 16 -164.42 38.36 58.56
CA ALA A 16 -164.08 37.01 59.02
C ALA A 16 -164.02 36.00 57.86
N PHE A 17 -164.96 36.07 56.91
CA PHE A 17 -164.91 35.22 55.71
C PHE A 17 -163.65 35.44 54.86
N SER A 18 -163.22 36.69 54.71
CA SER A 18 -162.09 37.04 53.83
C SER A 18 -160.72 36.65 54.40
N ILE A 19 -160.61 36.52 55.73
CA ILE A 19 -159.37 36.12 56.41
C ILE A 19 -159.34 34.61 56.70
N ASP A 20 -160.46 34.03 57.19
CA ASP A 20 -160.49 32.67 57.74
C ASP A 20 -161.47 31.70 57.04
N GLY A 21 -162.33 32.17 56.14
CA GLY A 21 -163.23 31.32 55.32
C GLY A 21 -164.46 30.73 56.02
N ALA A 22 -164.85 31.18 57.22
CA ALA A 22 -165.99 30.67 57.99
C ALA A 22 -167.31 31.47 57.76
N PHE A 23 -168.47 30.80 57.80
CA PHE A 23 -169.83 31.37 57.65
C PHE A 23 -170.63 31.30 58.98
N PRO A 24 -171.52 32.26 59.30
CA PRO A 24 -172.34 32.20 60.52
C PRO A 24 -173.34 31.03 60.50
N GLU A 25 -173.60 30.39 61.65
CA GLU A 25 -174.40 29.15 61.76
C GLU A 25 -175.94 29.35 61.71
N ASP A 26 -176.47 30.58 61.82
CA ASP A 26 -177.92 30.83 61.79
C ASP A 26 -178.32 31.89 60.74
N ILE A 27 -179.20 31.53 59.80
CA ILE A 27 -179.51 32.30 58.57
C ILE A 27 -180.48 33.47 58.82
N THR A 28 -181.05 33.55 60.01
CA THR A 28 -182.00 34.62 60.37
C THR A 28 -181.35 35.92 60.83
N GLU A 29 -180.03 35.92 61.05
CA GLU A 29 -179.26 37.09 61.51
C GLU A 29 -178.77 38.02 60.38
N LEU A 30 -179.08 37.72 59.12
CA LEU A 30 -178.68 38.56 57.97
C LEU A 30 -179.90 39.25 57.35
N PRO A 31 -180.07 40.57 57.55
CA PRO A 31 -181.19 41.30 56.97
C PRO A 31 -181.04 41.47 55.44
N PRO A 32 -182.16 41.62 54.71
CA PRO A 32 -182.14 41.86 53.27
C PRO A 32 -181.41 43.17 52.96
N VAL A 33 -180.31 43.03 52.22
CA VAL A 33 -179.31 44.06 52.01
C VAL A 33 -179.82 45.13 51.05
N SER A 34 -180.08 46.33 51.58
CA SER A 34 -180.20 47.58 50.81
C SER A 34 -178.83 48.23 50.62
N GLY A 35 -178.60 48.88 49.48
CA GLY A 35 -177.29 49.40 49.05
C GLY A 35 -176.61 50.45 49.94
N THR A 36 -177.17 50.78 51.10
CA THR A 36 -176.61 51.72 52.10
C THR A 36 -175.76 51.05 53.20
N ASP A 37 -175.85 49.72 53.38
CA ASP A 37 -175.14 49.01 54.45
C ASP A 37 -173.80 48.37 54.02
N LEU A 38 -173.41 48.51 52.74
CA LEU A 38 -172.15 47.99 52.17
C LEU A 38 -170.92 48.86 52.51
N GLN A 39 -171.11 50.15 52.71
CA GLN A 39 -170.01 51.09 52.87
C GLN A 39 -169.14 50.88 54.12
N PRO A 40 -169.71 50.69 55.33
CA PRO A 40 -168.89 50.41 56.51
C PRO A 40 -168.14 49.07 56.42
N THR A 41 -168.62 48.13 55.60
CA THR A 41 -167.98 46.83 55.37
C THR A 41 -166.81 46.92 54.39
N ILE A 42 -166.95 47.74 53.34
CA ILE A 42 -165.85 48.06 52.41
C ILE A 42 -164.72 48.79 53.14
N ASP A 43 -165.05 49.74 54.03
CA ASP A 43 -164.05 50.50 54.79
C ASP A 43 -163.26 49.60 55.76
N ALA A 44 -163.91 48.62 56.39
CA ALA A 44 -163.24 47.64 57.25
C ALA A 44 -162.28 46.73 56.46
N LEU A 45 -162.71 46.25 55.28
CA LEU A 45 -161.88 45.44 54.39
C LEU A 45 -160.71 46.23 53.80
N ALA A 46 -160.92 47.52 53.51
CA ALA A 46 -159.85 48.42 53.06
C ALA A 46 -158.80 48.61 54.16
N LYS A 47 -159.22 48.65 55.43
CA LYS A 47 -158.30 48.79 56.57
C LYS A 47 -157.42 47.55 56.76
N THR A 48 -157.99 46.34 56.69
CA THR A 48 -157.20 45.09 56.80
C THR A 48 -156.26 44.90 55.60
N LYS A 49 -156.69 45.30 54.40
CA LYS A 49 -155.80 45.35 53.22
C LYS A 49 -154.59 46.24 53.46
N THR A 50 -154.80 47.45 53.99
CA THR A 50 -153.69 48.38 54.26
C THR A 50 -152.72 47.82 55.31
N GLU A 51 -153.22 47.06 56.28
CA GLU A 51 -152.39 46.46 57.34
C GLU A 51 -151.50 45.32 56.78
N LEU A 52 -152.04 44.48 55.88
CA LEU A 52 -151.25 43.46 55.16
C LEU A 52 -150.22 44.08 54.20
N GLU A 53 -150.60 45.15 53.48
CA GLU A 53 -149.66 45.89 52.63
C GLU A 53 -148.50 46.45 53.45
N THR A 54 -148.75 46.95 54.67
CA THR A 54 -147.66 47.41 55.55
C THR A 54 -146.74 46.27 56.00
N GLN A 55 -147.28 45.10 56.35
CA GLN A 55 -146.45 43.95 56.77
C GLN A 55 -145.58 43.41 55.62
N ILE A 56 -146.11 43.33 54.41
CA ILE A 56 -145.32 42.94 53.23
C ILE A 56 -144.23 43.98 52.96
N HIS A 57 -144.56 45.27 53.09
CA HIS A 57 -143.57 46.34 52.90
C HIS A 57 -142.46 46.28 53.95
N THR A 58 -142.75 45.90 55.19
CA THR A 58 -141.72 45.72 56.24
C THR A 58 -140.78 44.56 55.93
N ILE A 59 -141.32 43.42 55.47
CA ILE A 59 -140.49 42.25 55.10
C ILE A 59 -139.62 42.55 53.87
N ASP A 60 -140.15 43.25 52.88
CA ASP A 60 -139.40 43.67 51.69
C ASP A 60 -138.32 44.71 52.05
N GLU A 61 -138.59 45.62 53.00
CA GLU A 61 -137.58 46.54 53.53
C GLU A 61 -136.46 45.81 54.28
N GLU A 62 -136.79 44.81 55.11
CA GLU A 62 -135.78 44.06 55.87
C GLU A 62 -134.90 43.16 54.98
N THR A 63 -135.44 42.60 53.89
CA THR A 63 -134.69 41.65 53.02
C THR A 63 -134.01 42.29 51.82
N ARG A 64 -134.36 43.54 51.46
CA ARG A 64 -133.78 44.27 50.33
C ARG A 64 -132.27 44.49 50.46
N ASP A 65 -131.79 44.81 51.66
CA ASP A 65 -130.38 45.13 51.86
C ASP A 65 -129.48 43.91 51.68
N ASP A 66 -129.89 42.74 52.17
CA ASP A 66 -129.14 41.49 52.01
C ASP A 66 -129.08 41.03 50.55
N VAL A 67 -130.19 41.04 49.81
CA VAL A 67 -130.19 40.68 48.38
C VAL A 67 -129.35 41.66 47.57
N SER A 68 -129.41 42.96 47.89
CA SER A 68 -128.58 43.96 47.24
C SER A 68 -127.08 43.74 47.50
N SER A 69 -126.71 43.28 48.70
CA SER A 69 -125.33 42.95 49.06
C SER A 69 -124.83 41.73 48.28
N TRP A 70 -125.66 40.71 48.07
CA TRP A 70 -125.30 39.53 47.28
C TRP A 70 -125.12 39.87 45.80
N VAL A 71 -125.99 40.71 45.23
CA VAL A 71 -125.85 41.19 43.84
C VAL A 71 -124.58 42.04 43.67
N LYS A 72 -124.24 42.88 44.65
CA LYS A 72 -122.98 43.65 44.64
C LYS A 72 -121.77 42.73 44.72
N ASN A 73 -121.78 41.73 45.60
CA ASN A 73 -120.69 40.79 45.75
C ASN A 73 -120.51 39.90 44.50
N ALA A 74 -121.60 39.45 43.87
CA ALA A 74 -121.53 38.67 42.63
C ALA A 74 -120.98 39.50 41.46
N LYS A 75 -121.36 40.78 41.35
CA LYS A 75 -120.78 41.70 40.34
C LYS A 75 -119.31 42.00 40.61
N ALA A 76 -118.92 42.20 41.88
CA ALA A 76 -117.53 42.38 42.26
C ALA A 76 -116.69 41.14 41.90
N LEU A 77 -117.19 39.93 42.18
CA LEU A 77 -116.50 38.69 41.83
C LEU A 77 -116.36 38.52 40.31
N GLN A 78 -117.40 38.88 39.53
CA GLN A 78 -117.33 38.85 38.07
C GLN A 78 -116.31 39.84 37.52
N GLU A 79 -116.25 41.06 38.07
CA GLU A 79 -115.22 42.04 37.72
C GLU A 79 -113.82 41.55 38.10
N ASP A 80 -113.66 40.91 39.25
CA ASP A 80 -112.37 40.36 39.68
C ASP A 80 -111.91 39.19 38.81
N ILE A 81 -112.83 38.32 38.36
CA ILE A 81 -112.50 37.25 37.41
C ILE A 81 -112.07 37.84 36.06
N ILE A 82 -112.76 38.88 35.57
CA ILE A 82 -112.38 39.56 34.33
C ILE A 82 -111.03 40.26 34.50
N ARG A 83 -110.79 40.94 35.63
CA ARG A 83 -109.48 41.55 35.94
C ARG A 83 -108.39 40.48 36.01
N SER A 84 -108.62 39.36 36.68
CA SER A 84 -107.68 38.26 36.79
C SER A 84 -107.34 37.67 35.41
N LYS A 85 -108.34 37.49 34.54
CA LYS A 85 -108.10 37.01 33.17
C LYS A 85 -107.32 38.02 32.33
N THR A 86 -107.62 39.31 32.44
CA THR A 86 -106.87 40.37 31.75
C THR A 86 -105.44 40.43 32.26
N ILE A 87 -105.22 40.34 33.58
CA ILE A 87 -103.89 40.29 34.20
C ILE A 87 -103.14 39.03 33.74
N ALA A 88 -103.77 37.86 33.68
CA ALA A 88 -103.14 36.64 33.22
C ALA A 88 -102.73 36.75 31.74
N ASN A 89 -103.59 37.29 30.88
CA ASN A 89 -103.25 37.55 29.48
C ASN A 89 -102.14 38.61 29.33
N ASP A 90 -102.14 39.66 30.17
CA ASP A 90 -101.07 40.65 30.19
C ASP A 90 -99.77 40.06 30.70
N ILE A 91 -99.79 39.13 31.67
CA ILE A 91 -98.60 38.40 32.14
C ILE A 91 -98.04 37.51 31.02
N VAL A 92 -98.90 36.77 30.31
CA VAL A 92 -98.47 35.94 29.17
C VAL A 92 -97.88 36.82 28.07
N ARG A 93 -98.55 37.92 27.71
CA ARG A 93 -98.05 38.88 26.73
C ARG A 93 -96.75 39.56 27.17
N GLN A 94 -96.59 39.85 28.47
CA GLN A 94 -95.34 40.37 29.01
C GLN A 94 -94.24 39.30 29.00
N SER A 95 -94.56 38.02 29.19
CA SER A 95 -93.58 36.92 29.11
C SER A 95 -93.15 36.60 27.67
N GLU A 96 -94.02 36.83 26.70
CA GLU A 96 -93.73 36.68 25.25
C GLU A 96 -93.13 37.96 24.65
N ALA A 97 -93.08 39.07 25.38
CA ALA A 97 -92.39 40.27 24.94
C ALA A 97 -90.87 40.00 24.92
N PRO A 98 -90.15 40.45 23.87
CA PRO A 98 -88.74 40.11 23.63
C PRO A 98 -87.79 40.55 24.76
N ASP A 99 -88.22 41.49 25.61
CA ASP A 99 -87.45 41.99 26.75
C ASP A 99 -87.44 41.02 27.95
N VAL A 100 -88.36 40.05 28.02
CA VAL A 100 -88.50 39.12 29.17
C VAL A 100 -88.20 37.67 28.80
N SER A 101 -88.31 37.30 27.51
CA SER A 101 -88.01 35.96 26.99
C SER A 101 -86.51 35.63 26.92
N GLY A 102 -85.63 36.61 27.10
CA GLY A 102 -84.18 36.46 26.99
C GLY A 102 -83.67 36.26 25.56
N GLU A 103 -84.54 36.19 24.55
CA GLU A 103 -84.17 36.02 23.14
C GLU A 103 -83.39 37.24 22.61
N ALA A 104 -83.80 38.47 22.97
CA ALA A 104 -83.04 39.67 22.65
C ALA A 104 -81.67 39.72 23.33
N ILE A 105 -81.54 39.10 24.52
CA ILE A 105 -80.26 38.96 25.22
C ILE A 105 -79.38 37.92 24.52
N GLN A 106 -79.93 36.77 24.13
CA GLN A 106 -79.22 35.74 23.38
C GLN A 106 -78.75 36.24 22.00
N ASP A 107 -79.58 37.00 21.29
CA ASP A 107 -79.21 37.64 20.02
C ASP A 107 -78.12 38.70 20.21
N ALA A 108 -78.20 39.48 21.29
CA ALA A 108 -77.16 40.45 21.64
C ALA A 108 -75.85 39.73 22.03
N GLU A 109 -75.90 38.65 22.80
CA GLU A 109 -74.76 37.81 23.16
C GLU A 109 -74.13 37.17 21.91
N ALA A 110 -74.92 36.59 21.01
CA ALA A 110 -74.44 36.04 19.75
C ALA A 110 -73.79 37.11 18.86
N LYS A 111 -74.35 38.32 18.84
CA LYS A 111 -73.76 39.46 18.13
C LYS A 111 -72.47 39.95 18.78
N VAL A 112 -72.40 39.97 20.11
CA VAL A 112 -71.18 40.31 20.86
C VAL A 112 -70.11 39.24 20.61
N ASP A 113 -70.45 37.96 20.61
CA ASP A 113 -69.54 36.86 20.29
C ASP A 113 -69.04 36.94 18.85
N PHE A 114 -69.91 37.26 17.90
CA PHE A 114 -69.54 37.51 16.51
C PHE A 114 -68.57 38.69 16.40
N LEU A 115 -68.88 39.83 17.04
CA LEU A 115 -68.01 40.99 17.06
C LEU A 115 -66.68 40.69 17.76
N ASN A 116 -66.67 39.91 18.85
CA ASN A 116 -65.45 39.48 19.53
C ASN A 116 -64.58 38.61 18.62
N ARG A 117 -65.18 37.68 17.87
CA ARG A 117 -64.46 36.88 16.86
C ARG A 117 -63.91 37.75 15.74
N GLU A 118 -64.67 38.72 15.26
CA GLU A 118 -64.24 39.66 14.21
C GLU A 118 -63.12 40.60 14.69
N VAL A 119 -63.20 41.05 15.95
CA VAL A 119 -62.15 41.84 16.60
C VAL A 119 -60.90 40.99 16.79
N GLN A 120 -61.02 39.74 17.25
CA GLN A 120 -59.91 38.81 17.37
C GLN A 120 -59.25 38.54 16.01
N TYR A 121 -60.04 38.30 14.98
CA TYR A 121 -59.56 38.15 13.60
C TYR A 121 -58.81 39.41 13.14
N SER A 122 -59.40 40.59 13.34
CA SER A 122 -58.77 41.88 13.00
C SER A 122 -57.46 42.11 13.77
N GLN A 123 -57.41 41.74 15.05
CA GLN A 123 -56.19 41.81 15.87
C GLN A 123 -55.10 40.84 15.38
N GLN A 124 -55.47 39.62 15.02
CA GLN A 124 -54.55 38.63 14.45
C GLN A 124 -53.98 39.11 13.11
N VAL A 125 -54.83 39.59 12.20
CA VAL A 125 -54.41 40.16 10.91
C VAL A 125 -53.50 41.37 11.13
N HIS A 126 -53.85 42.28 12.05
CA HIS A 126 -53.00 43.42 12.38
C HIS A 126 -51.64 43.00 12.96
N GLY A 127 -51.62 41.97 13.81
CA GLY A 127 -50.39 41.37 14.34
C GLY A 127 -49.49 40.82 13.25
N VAL A 128 -50.06 40.06 12.31
CA VAL A 128 -49.34 39.50 11.15
C VAL A 128 -48.81 40.62 10.24
N LEU A 129 -49.62 41.63 9.91
CA LEU A 129 -49.20 42.77 9.10
C LEU A 129 -48.08 43.58 9.75
N ARG A 130 -48.10 43.73 11.09
CA ARG A 130 -47.02 44.40 11.83
C ARG A 130 -45.71 43.61 11.74
N LYS A 131 -45.77 42.28 11.88
CA LYS A 131 -44.60 41.41 11.71
C LYS A 131 -44.06 41.47 10.28
N ILE A 132 -44.93 41.44 9.27
CA ILE A 132 -44.53 41.60 7.85
C ILE A 132 -43.86 42.96 7.61
N LYS A 133 -44.40 44.04 8.19
CA LYS A 133 -43.78 45.37 8.11
C LYS A 133 -42.39 45.37 8.74
N GLN A 134 -42.22 44.75 9.90
CA GLN A 134 -40.92 44.62 10.57
C GLN A 134 -39.92 43.84 9.71
N VAL A 135 -40.33 42.72 9.10
CA VAL A 135 -39.48 41.96 8.17
C VAL A 135 -39.07 42.83 6.98
N ASN A 136 -40.00 43.57 6.38
CA ASN A 136 -39.68 44.43 5.23
C ASN A 136 -38.71 45.58 5.61
N GLN A 137 -38.86 46.14 6.81
CA GLN A 137 -37.90 47.11 7.36
C GLN A 137 -36.51 46.49 7.51
N LEU A 138 -36.40 45.29 8.10
CA LEU A 138 -35.12 44.58 8.22
C LEU A 138 -34.48 44.31 6.84
N LEU A 139 -35.26 43.86 5.84
CA LEU A 139 -34.74 43.65 4.48
C LEU A 139 -34.30 44.97 3.82
N SER A 140 -34.98 46.08 4.10
CA SER A 140 -34.57 47.41 3.61
C SER A 140 -33.30 47.91 4.32
N ASP A 141 -33.12 47.57 5.60
CA ASP A 141 -31.90 47.85 6.35
C ASP A 141 -30.72 47.02 5.83
N VAL A 142 -30.97 45.78 5.36
CA VAL A 142 -29.96 44.98 4.64
C VAL A 142 -29.55 45.66 3.33
N GLU A 143 -30.50 46.18 2.55
CA GLU A 143 -30.21 46.92 1.30
C GLU A 143 -29.35 48.16 1.56
N THR A 144 -29.66 48.93 2.61
CA THR A 144 -28.85 50.12 2.95
C THR A 144 -27.46 49.73 3.42
N ALA A 145 -27.33 48.72 4.29
CA ALA A 145 -26.04 48.21 4.74
C ALA A 145 -25.20 47.65 3.58
N ARG A 146 -25.82 46.96 2.61
CA ARG A 146 -25.16 46.50 1.38
C ARG A 146 -24.61 47.67 0.57
N ASN A 147 -25.43 48.71 0.33
CA ASN A 147 -25.04 49.88 -0.45
C ASN A 147 -23.89 50.66 0.21
N GLU A 148 -23.88 50.71 1.55
CA GLU A 148 -22.78 51.27 2.35
C GLU A 148 -21.58 50.31 2.50
N ARG A 149 -21.64 49.13 1.86
CA ARG A 149 -20.62 48.07 1.88
C ARG A 149 -20.31 47.54 3.28
N ARG A 150 -21.25 47.66 4.22
CA ARG A 150 -21.19 47.07 5.56
C ARG A 150 -21.70 45.63 5.51
N ILE A 151 -20.89 44.73 4.97
CA ILE A 151 -21.28 43.34 4.67
C ILE A 151 -21.57 42.53 5.95
N LEU A 152 -20.80 42.69 7.04
CA LEU A 152 -21.06 41.98 8.30
C LEU A 152 -22.40 42.38 8.93
N ASP A 153 -22.70 43.67 8.94
CA ASP A 153 -24.00 44.16 9.41
C ASP A 153 -25.13 43.65 8.51
N SER A 154 -24.89 43.62 7.19
CA SER A 154 -25.84 43.08 6.21
C SER A 154 -26.13 41.60 6.48
N LEU A 155 -25.11 40.77 6.71
CA LEU A 155 -25.25 39.35 7.04
C LEU A 155 -26.02 39.14 8.34
N ARG A 156 -25.70 39.91 9.40
CA ARG A 156 -26.40 39.83 10.69
C ARG A 156 -27.86 40.24 10.56
N LEU A 157 -28.14 41.33 9.85
CA LEU A 157 -29.51 41.80 9.61
C LEU A 157 -30.31 40.81 8.75
N LEU A 158 -29.64 40.13 7.82
CA LEU A 158 -30.25 39.11 6.98
C LEU A 158 -30.62 37.86 7.80
N GLU A 159 -29.75 37.41 8.72
CA GLU A 159 -30.08 36.35 9.68
C GLU A 159 -31.27 36.74 10.59
N GLN A 160 -31.28 37.97 11.10
CA GLN A 160 -32.41 38.50 11.87
C GLN A 160 -33.70 38.56 11.05
N SER A 161 -33.60 38.86 9.74
CA SER A 161 -34.76 38.89 8.84
C SER A 161 -35.37 37.50 8.65
N TRP A 162 -34.55 36.45 8.53
CA TRP A 162 -35.04 35.07 8.45
C TRP A 162 -35.70 34.62 9.74
N ALA A 163 -35.09 34.90 10.90
CA ALA A 163 -35.71 34.62 12.19
C ALA A 163 -37.05 35.36 12.36
N ALA A 164 -37.16 36.59 11.86
CA ALA A 164 -38.40 37.35 11.85
C ALA A 164 -39.45 36.80 10.87
N ILE A 165 -39.04 36.29 9.70
CA ILE A 165 -39.91 35.61 8.71
C ILE A 165 -40.55 34.37 9.34
N ASP A 166 -39.77 33.54 10.05
CA ASP A 166 -40.29 32.34 10.71
C ASP A 166 -41.29 32.67 11.84
N GLN A 167 -41.13 33.82 12.52
CA GLN A 167 -42.02 34.27 13.59
C GLN A 167 -43.36 34.86 13.11
N VAL A 168 -43.57 35.06 11.80
CA VAL A 168 -44.82 35.61 11.24
C VAL A 168 -46.02 34.69 11.52
N GLY A 169 -45.80 33.37 11.62
CA GLY A 169 -46.83 32.40 12.02
C GLY A 169 -47.90 32.11 10.96
N VAL A 170 -47.64 32.44 9.69
CA VAL A 170 -48.51 32.19 8.53
C VAL A 170 -47.97 31.01 7.74
N SER A 171 -48.83 30.27 7.04
CA SER A 171 -48.38 29.16 6.19
C SER A 171 -47.38 29.63 5.13
N LYS A 172 -46.29 28.88 4.94
CA LYS A 172 -45.26 29.13 3.92
C LYS A 172 -45.81 29.14 2.47
N SER A 173 -47.05 28.70 2.27
CA SER A 173 -47.75 28.72 0.99
C SER A 173 -48.35 30.08 0.61
N CYS A 174 -48.45 31.04 1.55
CA CYS A 174 -48.95 32.37 1.26
C CYS A 174 -48.01 33.14 0.31
N ARG A 175 -48.58 33.80 -0.71
CA ARG A 175 -47.84 34.58 -1.71
C ARG A 175 -46.90 35.62 -1.09
N ILE A 176 -47.32 36.26 0.00
CA ILE A 176 -46.53 37.29 0.69
C ILE A 176 -45.26 36.69 1.30
N MET A 177 -45.37 35.51 1.93
CA MET A 177 -44.20 34.82 2.49
C MET A 177 -43.22 34.43 1.39
N ARG A 178 -43.69 33.88 0.27
CA ARG A 178 -42.84 33.56 -0.89
C ARG A 178 -42.11 34.77 -1.47
N LEU A 179 -42.76 35.94 -1.51
CA LEU A 179 -42.14 37.17 -1.99
C LEU A 179 -41.08 37.71 -1.01
N LEU A 180 -41.32 37.59 0.29
CA LEU A 180 -40.33 37.95 1.31
C LEU A 180 -39.13 37.00 1.28
N ASP A 181 -39.37 35.70 1.14
CA ASP A 181 -38.33 34.69 0.98
C ASP A 181 -37.49 34.99 -0.26
N LEU A 182 -38.14 35.18 -1.43
CA LEU A 182 -37.47 35.51 -2.68
C LEU A 182 -36.60 36.76 -2.56
N ARG A 183 -37.13 37.86 -1.99
CA ARG A 183 -36.35 39.08 -1.74
C ARG A 183 -35.18 38.83 -0.79
N SER A 184 -35.36 38.03 0.26
CA SER A 184 -34.26 37.70 1.18
C SER A 184 -33.14 36.90 0.50
N PHE A 185 -33.49 36.02 -0.45
CA PHE A 185 -32.51 35.26 -1.24
C PHE A 185 -31.81 36.13 -2.29
N GLU A 186 -32.53 37.00 -2.98
CA GLU A 186 -31.94 38.00 -3.89
C GLU A 186 -30.95 38.88 -3.13
N LEU A 187 -31.33 39.41 -1.97
CA LEU A 187 -30.45 40.21 -1.12
C LEU A 187 -29.24 39.43 -0.61
N LYS A 188 -29.38 38.13 -0.33
CA LYS A 188 -28.24 37.29 0.03
C LYS A 188 -27.23 37.17 -1.12
N SER A 189 -27.72 36.89 -2.34
CA SER A 189 -26.87 36.81 -3.55
C SER A 189 -26.17 38.14 -3.81
N ASP A 190 -26.93 39.22 -3.67
CA ASP A 190 -26.49 40.60 -3.85
C ASP A 190 -25.40 41.04 -2.85
N VAL A 191 -25.51 40.62 -1.58
CA VAL A 191 -24.49 40.85 -0.56
C VAL A 191 -23.24 39.99 -0.85
N HIS A 192 -23.42 38.77 -1.37
CA HIS A 192 -22.32 37.90 -1.77
C HIS A 192 -21.53 38.46 -2.97
N GLU A 193 -22.18 39.05 -3.97
CA GLU A 193 -21.48 39.70 -5.09
C GLU A 193 -20.63 40.89 -4.64
N VAL A 194 -21.16 41.72 -3.73
CA VAL A 194 -20.40 42.84 -3.15
C VAL A 194 -19.23 42.31 -2.31
N PHE A 195 -19.43 41.22 -1.58
CA PHE A 195 -18.37 40.54 -0.85
C PHE A 195 -17.26 40.01 -1.77
N ASP A 196 -17.61 39.36 -2.88
CA ASP A 196 -16.64 38.86 -3.87
C ASP A 196 -15.83 40.00 -4.51
N HIS A 197 -16.48 41.15 -4.77
CA HIS A 197 -15.80 42.35 -5.24
C HIS A 197 -14.79 42.89 -4.22
N VAL A 198 -15.19 43.02 -2.96
CA VAL A 198 -14.31 43.51 -1.88
C VAL A 198 -13.15 42.55 -1.66
N TRP A 199 -13.39 41.24 -1.69
CA TRP A 199 -12.35 40.21 -1.59
C TRP A 199 -11.30 40.35 -2.70
N LYS A 200 -11.75 40.48 -3.96
CA LYS A 200 -10.87 40.72 -5.13
C LYS A 200 -10.14 42.06 -5.07
N ALA A 201 -10.70 43.06 -4.38
CA ALA A 201 -10.04 44.35 -4.19
C ALA A 201 -8.92 44.27 -3.14
N LEU A 202 -9.15 43.53 -2.04
CA LEU A 202 -8.19 43.32 -0.95
C LEU A 202 -7.03 42.40 -1.35
N ILE A 203 -7.30 41.37 -2.14
CA ILE A 203 -6.30 40.42 -2.64
C ILE A 203 -6.24 40.51 -4.16
N ARG A 204 -5.20 41.18 -4.67
CA ARG A 204 -4.96 41.32 -6.11
C ARG A 204 -3.82 40.41 -6.52
N VAL A 205 -4.12 39.43 -7.35
CA VAL A 205 -3.11 38.57 -7.96
C VAL A 205 -3.14 38.81 -9.46
N ASP A 206 -2.07 39.42 -9.97
CA ASP A 206 -1.84 39.61 -11.40
C ASP A 206 -0.84 38.55 -11.87
N VAL A 207 -1.38 37.50 -12.51
CA VAL A 207 -0.60 36.35 -13.00
C VAL A 207 0.28 36.75 -14.19
N GLU A 208 -0.17 37.69 -15.03
CA GLU A 208 0.59 38.11 -16.21
C GLU A 208 1.75 39.03 -15.85
N ALA A 209 1.56 39.94 -14.89
CA ALA A 209 2.61 40.81 -14.40
C ALA A 209 3.49 40.17 -13.31
N GLY A 210 3.09 39.01 -12.76
CA GLY A 210 3.80 38.34 -11.66
C GLY A 210 3.78 39.16 -10.38
N ARG A 211 2.62 39.74 -10.03
CA ARG A 211 2.45 40.63 -8.87
C ARG A 211 1.32 40.18 -7.96
N VAL A 212 1.60 40.11 -6.66
CA VAL A 212 0.63 39.75 -5.63
C VAL A 212 0.56 40.86 -4.59
N ALA A 213 -0.59 41.51 -4.46
CA ALA A 213 -0.84 42.53 -3.45
C ALA A 213 -1.89 42.05 -2.45
N ILE A 214 -1.59 42.15 -1.16
CA ILE A 214 -2.50 41.80 -0.07
C ILE A 214 -2.60 43.00 0.86
N TYR A 215 -3.79 43.57 0.96
CA TYR A 215 -4.07 44.75 1.78
C TYR A 215 -4.89 44.38 3.02
N ASP A 216 -4.49 44.89 4.18
CA ASP A 216 -5.18 44.65 5.46
C ASP A 216 -6.51 45.44 5.55
N SER A 217 -6.53 46.65 4.98
CA SER A 217 -7.71 47.49 4.80
C SER A 217 -7.46 48.50 3.66
N LEU A 218 -8.51 48.88 2.94
CA LEU A 218 -8.47 49.91 1.90
C LEU A 218 -9.31 51.11 2.35
N VAL A 219 -8.84 52.33 2.08
CA VAL A 219 -9.53 53.57 2.52
C VAL A 219 -10.93 53.72 1.89
N ASP A 220 -11.14 53.11 0.72
CA ASP A 220 -12.41 53.14 -0.01
C ASP A 220 -13.36 51.98 0.37
N GLU A 221 -12.93 51.02 1.19
CA GLU A 221 -13.71 49.83 1.58
C GLU A 221 -13.84 49.70 3.10
N ASN A 222 -15.08 49.53 3.60
CA ASN A 222 -15.38 49.44 5.04
C ASN A 222 -15.09 48.06 5.67
N MET A 223 -14.34 47.19 4.99
CA MET A 223 -14.05 45.82 5.42
C MET A 223 -12.55 45.61 5.56
N SER A 224 -12.13 45.08 6.71
CA SER A 224 -10.77 44.60 6.92
C SER A 224 -10.62 43.12 6.54
N LEU A 225 -9.40 42.68 6.29
CA LEU A 225 -9.13 41.27 5.98
C LEU A 225 -9.62 40.29 7.08
N PRO A 226 -9.49 40.58 8.39
CA PRO A 226 -10.13 39.78 9.46
C PRO A 226 -11.67 39.72 9.36
N ASP A 227 -12.32 40.82 8.98
CA ASP A 227 -13.77 40.85 8.78
C ASP A 227 -14.18 39.98 7.58
N ALA A 228 -13.33 39.92 6.55
CA ALA A 228 -13.56 39.05 5.40
C ALA A 228 -13.53 37.56 5.79
N VAL A 229 -12.73 37.16 6.79
CA VAL A 229 -12.72 35.78 7.32
C VAL A 229 -14.09 35.39 7.89
N LEU A 230 -14.73 36.30 8.61
CA LEU A 230 -16.08 36.07 9.14
C LEU A 230 -17.10 35.89 8.00
N GLY A 231 -16.97 36.67 6.93
CA GLY A 231 -17.75 36.50 5.70
C GLY A 231 -17.54 35.13 5.06
N LEU A 232 -16.29 34.72 4.84
CA LEU A 232 -15.95 33.41 4.26
C LEU A 232 -16.49 32.25 5.09
N LYS A 233 -16.40 32.34 6.42
CA LYS A 233 -16.95 31.32 7.34
C LYS A 233 -18.48 31.25 7.26
N ALA A 234 -19.16 32.39 7.12
CA ALA A 234 -20.62 32.42 6.97
C ALA A 234 -21.09 31.75 5.67
N TYR A 235 -20.33 31.91 4.58
CA TYR A 235 -20.62 31.26 3.29
C TYR A 235 -20.02 29.84 3.15
N LYS A 236 -19.13 29.43 4.06
CA LYS A 236 -18.36 28.16 4.01
C LYS A 236 -17.47 28.05 2.76
N GLU A 237 -16.93 29.17 2.31
CA GLU A 237 -16.08 29.26 1.10
C GLU A 237 -14.58 29.36 1.43
N VAL A 238 -14.19 29.14 2.69
CA VAL A 238 -12.79 29.32 3.13
C VAL A 238 -11.84 28.46 2.30
N ASP A 239 -12.08 27.15 2.20
CA ASP A 239 -11.16 26.22 1.54
C ASP A 239 -11.10 26.44 0.02
N GLU A 240 -12.25 26.64 -0.64
CA GLU A 240 -12.31 26.92 -2.08
C GLU A 240 -11.55 28.20 -2.44
N ARG A 241 -11.70 29.27 -1.65
CA ARG A 241 -10.99 30.53 -1.90
C ARG A 241 -9.50 30.44 -1.59
N MET A 242 -9.10 29.64 -0.61
CA MET A 242 -7.69 29.39 -0.32
C MET A 242 -7.03 28.55 -1.42
N GLU A 243 -7.72 27.54 -1.97
CA GLU A 243 -7.23 26.80 -3.13
C GLU A 243 -7.06 27.70 -4.37
N GLN A 244 -8.05 28.56 -4.65
CA GLN A 244 -7.96 29.53 -5.75
C GLN A 244 -6.81 30.53 -5.53
N LEU A 245 -6.66 31.04 -4.31
CA LEU A 245 -5.56 31.92 -3.95
C LEU A 245 -4.21 31.25 -4.15
N TRP A 246 -4.06 30.00 -3.69
CA TRP A 246 -2.83 29.22 -3.90
C TRP A 246 -2.55 29.02 -5.38
N ARG A 247 -3.52 28.56 -6.19
CA ARG A 247 -3.32 28.36 -7.64
C ARG A 247 -2.86 29.64 -8.34
N ASN A 248 -3.45 30.78 -7.97
CA ASN A 248 -3.07 32.06 -8.54
C ASN A 248 -1.68 32.50 -8.08
N LEU A 249 -1.33 32.29 -6.81
CA LEU A 249 -0.02 32.62 -6.24
C LEU A 249 1.09 31.71 -6.79
N ASP A 250 0.81 30.41 -6.94
CA ASP A 250 1.71 29.44 -7.56
C ASP A 250 1.98 29.81 -9.02
N ALA A 251 0.93 30.04 -9.81
CA ALA A 251 1.05 30.44 -11.21
C ALA A 251 1.78 31.78 -11.38
N ALA A 252 1.53 32.75 -10.50
CA ALA A 252 2.13 34.08 -10.57
C ALA A 252 3.60 34.11 -10.09
N MET A 253 3.98 33.27 -9.11
CA MET A 253 5.26 33.41 -8.40
C MET A 253 6.05 32.12 -8.27
N VAL A 254 5.46 31.08 -7.64
CA VAL A 254 6.22 29.88 -7.23
C VAL A 254 6.60 29.02 -8.43
N SER A 255 5.64 28.66 -9.29
CA SER A 255 5.91 27.85 -10.49
C SER A 255 6.90 28.51 -11.46
N PRO A 256 6.79 29.81 -11.81
CA PRO A 256 7.80 30.51 -12.62
C PRO A 256 9.21 30.50 -12.00
N ARG A 257 9.32 30.50 -10.66
CA ARG A 257 10.59 30.48 -9.93
C ARG A 257 11.19 29.07 -9.82
N MET A 258 10.35 28.04 -9.78
CA MET A 258 10.75 26.62 -9.63
C MET A 258 11.13 25.96 -10.96
N ASP A 259 10.76 26.56 -12.09
CA ASP A 259 10.99 26.01 -13.43
C ASP A 259 12.44 26.19 -13.91
N ILE A 260 13.26 25.15 -13.68
CA ILE A 260 14.68 25.08 -14.07
C ILE A 260 14.85 25.05 -15.60
N SER A 261 13.81 24.71 -16.36
CA SER A 261 13.92 24.58 -17.83
C SER A 261 14.08 25.93 -18.55
N LYS A 262 13.72 27.04 -17.89
CA LYS A 262 13.81 28.38 -18.45
C LYS A 262 15.20 28.98 -18.23
N SER A 263 15.75 29.60 -19.28
CA SER A 263 17.08 30.23 -19.26
C SER A 263 17.21 31.43 -18.32
N THR A 264 16.09 32.00 -17.86
CA THR A 264 16.07 33.15 -16.95
C THR A 264 15.08 32.89 -15.83
N ILE A 265 15.59 32.72 -14.61
CA ILE A 265 14.78 32.48 -13.42
C ILE A 265 14.48 33.85 -12.77
N PRO A 266 13.22 34.23 -12.57
CA PRO A 266 12.86 35.52 -11.99
C PRO A 266 13.23 35.56 -10.50
N ALA A 267 13.75 36.69 -10.02
CA ALA A 267 13.95 36.92 -8.57
C ALA A 267 12.69 37.49 -7.92
N ILE A 268 12.47 37.17 -6.64
CA ILE A 268 11.31 37.65 -5.88
C ILE A 268 11.71 38.84 -5.02
N LYS A 269 10.95 39.93 -5.08
CA LYS A 269 11.10 41.05 -4.16
C LYS A 269 9.82 41.28 -3.38
N ALA A 270 9.97 41.38 -2.05
CA ALA A 270 8.88 41.77 -1.17
C ALA A 270 8.92 43.28 -0.86
N GLY A 271 7.84 43.97 -1.20
CA GLY A 271 7.48 45.28 -0.68
C GLY A 271 6.63 45.19 0.58
N ALA A 272 6.10 46.33 1.05
CA ALA A 272 5.31 46.39 2.28
C ALA A 272 3.95 45.67 2.19
N ASN A 273 3.31 45.73 1.02
CA ASN A 273 1.99 45.12 0.75
C ASN A 273 1.95 44.35 -0.59
N GLU A 274 3.08 44.25 -1.29
CA GLU A 274 3.16 43.74 -2.65
C GLU A 274 4.38 42.84 -2.82
N LEU A 275 4.21 41.72 -3.51
CA LEU A 275 5.26 40.85 -3.99
C LEU A 275 5.35 41.01 -5.52
N GLU A 276 6.55 41.22 -6.05
CA GLU A 276 6.78 41.33 -7.49
C GLU A 276 7.92 40.41 -7.95
N LEU A 277 7.76 39.80 -9.12
CA LEU A 277 8.85 39.16 -9.85
C LEU A 277 9.71 40.24 -10.53
N GLN A 278 10.89 40.54 -9.97
CA GLN A 278 11.77 41.56 -10.53
C GLN A 278 13.25 41.14 -10.49
N GLY A 279 13.84 41.01 -11.68
CA GLY A 279 15.26 40.68 -11.87
C GLY A 279 15.48 39.21 -12.19
N GLN A 280 16.74 38.79 -12.19
CA GLN A 280 17.16 37.40 -12.41
C GLN A 280 17.79 36.85 -11.13
N ALA A 281 17.31 35.69 -10.68
CA ALA A 281 17.87 34.95 -9.56
C ALA A 281 18.90 33.92 -10.06
N ASN A 282 19.82 33.54 -9.17
CA ASN A 282 20.72 32.43 -9.45
C ASN A 282 19.95 31.10 -9.41
N ALA A 283 20.32 30.15 -10.26
CA ALA A 283 19.78 28.80 -10.28
C ALA A 283 20.31 27.93 -9.12
N SER A 284 20.54 28.51 -7.94
CA SER A 284 20.99 27.79 -6.75
C SER A 284 19.82 27.46 -5.82
N VAL A 285 19.91 26.31 -5.15
CA VAL A 285 18.95 25.88 -4.12
C VAL A 285 18.85 26.90 -2.98
N ASP A 286 19.98 27.50 -2.58
CA ASP A 286 20.00 28.50 -1.51
C ASP A 286 19.23 29.79 -1.86
N ALA A 287 19.41 30.28 -3.10
CA ALA A 287 18.64 31.43 -3.58
C ALA A 287 17.15 31.11 -3.67
N LEU A 288 16.80 29.89 -4.10
CA LEU A 288 15.40 29.44 -4.16
C LEU A 288 14.76 29.39 -2.78
N LEU A 289 15.42 28.73 -1.81
CA LEU A 289 14.89 28.63 -0.46
C LEU A 289 14.72 30.02 0.18
N SER A 290 15.63 30.96 -0.09
CA SER A 290 15.53 32.34 0.38
C SER A 290 14.36 33.11 -0.25
N ASP A 291 14.15 32.94 -1.55
CA ASP A 291 13.03 33.55 -2.28
C ASP A 291 11.69 32.99 -1.79
N LEU A 292 11.60 31.66 -1.60
CA LEU A 292 10.41 31.00 -1.06
C LEU A 292 10.14 31.40 0.39
N GLU A 293 11.18 31.49 1.23
CA GLU A 293 11.09 32.00 2.61
C GLU A 293 10.48 33.41 2.62
N THR A 294 10.91 34.27 1.70
CA THR A 294 10.39 35.64 1.57
C THR A 294 8.90 35.65 1.20
N VAL A 295 8.46 34.80 0.28
CA VAL A 295 7.04 34.65 -0.09
C VAL A 295 6.22 34.15 1.09
N PHE A 296 6.67 33.08 1.74
CA PHE A 296 5.91 32.44 2.81
C PHE A 296 5.84 33.30 4.08
N VAL A 297 6.91 34.02 4.42
CA VAL A 297 6.89 35.00 5.52
C VAL A 297 5.98 36.18 5.19
N PHE A 298 5.94 36.65 3.93
CA PHE A 298 5.01 37.70 3.52
C PHE A 298 3.55 37.27 3.66
N VAL A 299 3.20 36.09 3.14
CA VAL A 299 1.85 35.51 3.23
C VAL A 299 1.44 35.31 4.69
N ALA A 300 2.33 34.76 5.53
CA ALA A 300 2.04 34.54 6.95
C ALA A 300 1.86 35.84 7.75
N ARG A 301 2.56 36.92 7.39
CA ARG A 301 2.39 38.23 8.03
C ARG A 301 1.10 38.93 7.64
N LYS A 302 0.60 38.69 6.42
CA LYS A 302 -0.53 39.40 5.84
C LYS A 302 -1.85 38.64 5.98
N LEU A 303 -1.84 37.31 6.01
CA LEU A 303 -3.06 36.53 6.22
C LEU A 303 -3.31 36.26 7.71
N PRO A 304 -4.58 36.32 8.17
CA PRO A 304 -4.98 35.82 9.48
C PRO A 304 -4.68 34.32 9.64
N SER A 305 -4.38 33.90 10.87
CA SER A 305 -4.00 32.51 11.21
C SER A 305 -5.02 31.46 10.76
N ASP A 306 -6.31 31.79 10.79
CA ASP A 306 -7.39 30.87 10.40
C ASP A 306 -7.34 30.52 8.92
N LEU A 307 -7.01 31.50 8.06
CA LEU A 307 -6.86 31.28 6.62
C LEU A 307 -5.53 30.61 6.30
N LEU A 308 -4.49 30.94 7.08
CA LEU A 308 -3.15 30.37 6.91
C LEU A 308 -3.15 28.85 7.09
N GLN A 309 -3.93 28.31 8.04
CA GLN A 309 -4.01 26.87 8.27
C GLN A 309 -4.71 26.11 7.12
N SER A 310 -5.77 26.67 6.54
CA SER A 310 -6.40 26.08 5.33
C SER A 310 -5.50 26.21 4.10
N LEU A 311 -4.77 27.33 3.98
CA LEU A 311 -3.85 27.55 2.86
C LEU A 311 -2.60 26.65 2.97
N SER A 312 -2.07 26.43 4.18
CA SER A 312 -0.84 25.66 4.40
C SER A 312 -0.96 24.22 3.94
N SER A 313 -2.10 23.57 4.20
CA SER A 313 -2.34 22.19 3.79
C SER A 313 -2.31 22.02 2.27
N VAL A 314 -2.96 22.92 1.53
CA VAL A 314 -3.00 22.92 0.06
C VAL A 314 -1.63 23.29 -0.52
N MET A 315 -0.99 24.31 0.04
CA MET A 315 0.28 24.83 -0.45
C MET A 315 1.43 23.83 -0.26
N MET A 316 1.58 23.26 0.95
CA MET A 316 2.70 22.36 1.23
C MET A 316 2.59 21.04 0.45
N ALA A 317 1.36 20.54 0.23
CA ALA A 317 1.12 19.35 -0.58
C ALA A 317 1.63 19.47 -2.03
N ASP A 318 1.74 20.68 -2.57
CA ASP A 318 2.21 20.92 -3.94
C ASP A 318 3.68 21.37 -4.00
N VAL A 319 4.10 22.28 -3.11
CA VAL A 319 5.47 22.82 -3.12
C VAL A 319 6.50 21.79 -2.69
N VAL A 320 6.20 21.01 -1.64
CA VAL A 320 7.19 20.09 -1.04
C VAL A 320 7.63 19.00 -2.03
N PRO A 321 6.72 18.28 -2.73
CA PRO A 321 7.13 17.29 -3.72
C PRO A 321 7.90 17.90 -4.89
N LYS A 322 7.47 19.07 -5.39
CA LYS A 322 8.18 19.80 -6.48
C LYS A 322 9.60 20.18 -6.05
N LEU A 323 9.76 20.68 -4.83
CA LEU A 323 11.07 21.07 -4.28
C LEU A 323 12.00 19.86 -4.11
N ILE A 324 11.48 18.76 -3.58
CA ILE A 324 12.26 17.53 -3.38
C ILE A 324 12.73 16.98 -4.74
N GLN A 325 11.80 16.72 -5.66
CA GLN A 325 12.09 16.04 -6.93
C GLN A 325 12.90 16.88 -7.92
N GLN A 326 12.62 18.18 -8.02
CA GLN A 326 13.23 19.03 -9.07
C GLN A 326 14.53 19.69 -8.62
N TRP A 327 14.69 19.98 -7.32
CA TRP A 327 15.82 20.78 -6.82
C TRP A 327 16.69 20.04 -5.83
N LEU A 328 16.11 19.32 -4.86
CA LEU A 328 16.89 18.71 -3.78
C LEU A 328 17.53 17.38 -4.18
N ASP A 329 16.77 16.44 -4.76
CA ASP A 329 17.29 15.11 -5.17
C ASP A 329 18.35 15.20 -6.29
N PRO A 330 18.20 16.05 -7.32
CA PRO A 330 19.27 16.27 -8.30
C PRO A 330 20.53 16.87 -7.68
N ALA A 331 20.39 17.71 -6.65
CA ALA A 331 21.50 18.38 -5.98
C ALA A 331 22.28 17.51 -4.96
N VAL A 332 21.85 16.26 -4.74
CA VAL A 332 22.61 15.29 -3.94
C VAL A 332 23.87 14.88 -4.74
N PRO A 333 25.08 15.04 -4.19
CA PRO A 333 26.30 14.69 -4.91
C PRO A 333 26.47 13.17 -5.03
N SER A 334 27.13 12.71 -6.10
CA SER A 334 27.46 11.28 -6.31
C SER A 334 28.84 10.89 -5.76
N SER A 335 29.66 11.86 -5.34
CA SER A 335 30.99 11.67 -4.74
C SER A 335 31.20 12.59 -3.53
N LEU A 336 32.25 12.34 -2.75
CA LEU A 336 32.61 13.16 -1.58
C LEU A 336 33.09 14.59 -1.92
N THR A 337 33.44 14.87 -3.17
CA THR A 337 34.05 16.16 -3.57
C THR A 337 33.14 17.38 -3.35
N ASP A 338 31.83 17.22 -3.46
CA ASP A 338 30.83 18.29 -3.30
C ASP A 338 30.08 18.24 -1.96
N MET A 339 30.61 17.51 -0.97
CA MET A 339 29.92 17.26 0.30
C MET A 339 29.70 18.53 1.13
N ARG A 340 30.66 19.46 1.12
CA ARG A 340 30.53 20.75 1.83
C ARG A 340 29.33 21.55 1.34
N ASN A 341 29.18 21.64 0.02
CA ASN A 341 28.05 22.31 -0.62
C ASN A 341 26.73 21.60 -0.29
N PHE A 342 26.73 20.27 -0.17
CA PHE A 342 25.55 19.50 0.24
C PHE A 342 25.18 19.72 1.71
N GLN A 343 26.16 19.75 2.62
CA GLN A 343 25.94 20.05 4.04
C GLN A 343 25.38 21.45 4.25
N GLU A 344 25.91 22.45 3.55
CA GLU A 344 25.36 23.82 3.56
C GLU A 344 23.91 23.85 3.05
N ARG A 345 23.59 23.09 2.00
CA ARG A 345 22.21 22.96 1.47
C ARG A 345 21.25 22.29 2.47
N VAL A 346 21.67 21.21 3.13
CA VAL A 346 20.85 20.53 4.15
C VAL A 346 20.64 21.44 5.36
N GLN A 347 21.66 22.18 5.79
CA GLN A 347 21.54 23.18 6.84
C GLN A 347 20.57 24.31 6.44
N ARG A 348 20.65 24.82 5.22
CA ARG A 348 19.71 25.83 4.72
C ARG A 348 18.28 25.30 4.66
N THR A 349 18.09 24.05 4.23
CA THR A 349 16.78 23.38 4.20
C THR A 349 16.20 23.25 5.61
N ARG A 350 17.02 22.89 6.61
CA ARG A 350 16.59 22.88 8.02
C ARG A 350 16.22 24.27 8.53
N ALA A 351 17.04 25.28 8.23
CA ALA A 351 16.74 26.67 8.60
C ALA A 351 15.43 27.15 7.97
N PHE A 352 15.18 26.78 6.71
CA PHE A 352 13.93 27.05 6.03
C PHE A 352 12.73 26.35 6.69
N CYS A 353 12.84 25.08 7.09
CA CYS A 353 11.81 24.40 7.87
C CYS A 353 11.53 25.10 9.21
N THR A 354 12.57 25.59 9.90
CA THR A 354 12.40 26.36 11.14
C THR A 354 11.67 27.68 10.89
N ALA A 355 12.02 28.42 9.83
CA ALA A 355 11.33 29.65 9.45
C ALA A 355 9.85 29.42 9.11
N LEU A 356 9.53 28.30 8.45
CA LEU A 356 8.15 27.88 8.19
C LEU A 356 7.38 27.54 9.48
N GLN A 357 8.03 26.86 10.42
CA GLN A 357 7.44 26.52 11.71
C GLN A 357 7.15 27.78 12.56
N GLU A 358 8.09 28.73 12.61
CA GLU A 358 7.90 30.03 13.28
C GLU A 358 6.78 30.85 12.63
N SER A 359 6.59 30.70 11.32
CA SER A 359 5.54 31.36 10.56
C SER A 359 4.16 30.67 10.68
N GLY A 360 4.06 29.53 11.39
CA GLY A 360 2.81 28.84 11.66
C GLY A 360 2.30 27.90 10.56
N TYR A 361 3.14 27.53 9.60
CA TYR A 361 2.78 26.55 8.58
C TYR A 361 2.75 25.11 9.14
N THR A 362 2.06 24.21 8.45
CA THR A 362 1.95 22.78 8.76
C THR A 362 2.04 21.95 7.47
N GLY A 363 2.35 20.65 7.58
CA GLY A 363 2.36 19.74 6.41
C GLY A 363 3.68 19.69 5.63
N PHE A 364 4.80 20.08 6.22
CA PHE A 364 6.14 19.98 5.63
C PHE A 364 7.00 18.87 6.26
N ASP A 365 6.35 17.87 6.86
CA ASP A 365 7.02 16.74 7.52
C ASP A 365 7.92 15.98 6.55
N GLU A 366 7.49 15.83 5.29
CA GLU A 366 8.30 15.21 4.22
C GLU A 366 9.64 15.94 3.99
N LEU A 367 9.67 17.27 4.13
CA LEU A 367 10.89 18.07 3.95
C LEU A 367 11.84 17.93 5.16
N ILE A 368 11.27 17.83 6.37
CA ILE A 368 12.04 17.50 7.58
C ILE A 368 12.60 16.09 7.47
N ASP A 369 11.78 15.13 7.03
CA ASP A 369 12.16 13.76 6.77
C ASP A 369 13.28 13.67 5.74
N TRP A 370 13.21 14.44 4.65
CA TRP A 370 14.28 14.51 3.67
C TRP A 370 15.58 15.04 4.30
N ALA A 371 15.52 16.10 5.11
CA ALA A 371 16.70 16.68 5.76
C ALA A 371 17.30 15.78 6.85
N THR A 372 16.51 14.92 7.49
CA THR A 372 16.98 13.93 8.47
C THR A 372 17.51 12.67 7.80
N LYS A 373 16.86 12.23 6.71
CA LYS A 373 17.26 11.10 5.85
C LYS A 373 18.27 11.52 4.77
N ALA A 374 18.81 12.74 4.81
CA ALA A 374 19.81 13.21 3.84
C ALA A 374 21.05 12.28 3.76
N PRO A 375 21.60 11.75 4.87
CA PRO A 375 22.75 10.85 4.80
C PRO A 375 22.39 9.51 4.12
N THR A 376 21.20 8.96 4.40
CA THR A 376 20.75 7.69 3.81
C THR A 376 20.38 7.87 2.33
N THR A 377 19.84 9.02 1.95
CA THR A 377 19.54 9.38 0.55
C THR A 377 20.82 9.54 -0.25
N TRP A 378 21.85 10.18 0.32
CA TRP A 378 23.18 10.24 -0.29
C TRP A 378 23.78 8.84 -0.48
N LEU A 379 23.76 7.99 0.55
CA LEU A 379 24.26 6.61 0.45
C LEU A 379 23.51 5.81 -0.62
N ARG A 380 22.19 5.96 -0.71
CA ARG A 380 21.38 5.33 -1.77
C ARG A 380 21.84 5.79 -3.16
N LYS A 381 22.04 7.09 -3.36
CA LYS A 381 22.52 7.64 -4.65
C LYS A 381 23.93 7.15 -4.99
N CYS A 382 24.82 7.04 -4.00
CA CYS A 382 26.14 6.44 -4.19
C CYS A 382 26.04 4.97 -4.60
N ARG A 383 25.15 4.20 -3.96
CA ARG A 383 24.87 2.80 -4.34
C ARG A 383 24.38 2.70 -5.77
N GLU A 384 23.37 3.48 -6.14
CA GLU A 384 22.80 3.50 -7.49
C GLU A 384 23.85 3.86 -8.53
N ASN A 385 24.64 4.92 -8.29
CA ASN A 385 25.69 5.35 -9.19
C ASN A 385 26.83 4.32 -9.35
N ALA A 386 27.23 3.66 -8.27
CA ALA A 386 28.25 2.60 -8.32
C ALA A 386 27.77 1.40 -9.15
N LEU A 387 26.53 0.94 -8.91
CA LEU A 387 25.92 -0.16 -9.65
C LEU A 387 25.69 0.20 -11.13
N ASP A 388 25.22 1.41 -11.41
CA ASP A 388 25.02 1.90 -12.77
C ASP A 388 26.36 2.07 -13.52
N THR A 389 27.43 2.46 -12.82
CA THR A 389 28.78 2.52 -13.41
C THR A 389 29.23 1.13 -13.90
N ILE A 390 29.05 0.08 -13.09
CA ILE A 390 29.41 -1.28 -13.50
C ILE A 390 28.54 -1.74 -14.67
N ARG A 391 27.22 -1.50 -14.59
CA ARG A 391 26.26 -1.86 -15.64
C ARG A 391 26.59 -1.17 -16.97
N THR A 392 26.79 0.15 -16.95
CA THR A 392 27.10 0.94 -18.15
C THR A 392 28.45 0.55 -18.75
N LYS A 393 29.44 0.16 -17.93
CA LYS A 393 30.73 -0.37 -18.43
C LYS A 393 30.57 -1.72 -19.10
N LEU A 394 29.86 -2.67 -18.47
CA LEU A 394 29.58 -3.99 -19.05
C LEU A 394 28.80 -3.90 -20.37
N THR A 395 27.83 -2.98 -20.48
CA THR A 395 27.06 -2.79 -21.72
C THR A 395 27.91 -2.28 -22.90
N ARG A 396 29.11 -1.73 -22.65
CA ARG A 396 30.05 -1.29 -23.70
C ARG A 396 30.92 -2.43 -24.25
N GLY A 397 30.78 -3.64 -23.70
CA GLY A 397 31.52 -4.85 -24.08
C GLY A 397 32.80 -5.07 -23.26
N ILE A 398 33.42 -6.23 -23.49
CA ILE A 398 34.59 -6.75 -22.75
C ILE A 398 35.87 -5.93 -23.06
N GLY A 399 35.91 -5.26 -24.22
CA GLY A 399 36.96 -4.36 -24.66
C GLY A 399 38.25 -5.07 -25.09
N ARG A 400 39.39 -4.35 -25.06
CA ARG A 400 40.68 -4.91 -25.54
C ARG A 400 41.34 -5.73 -24.45
N SER A 401 41.89 -6.89 -24.83
CA SER A 401 42.64 -7.74 -23.91
C SER A 401 43.96 -7.09 -23.47
N LYS A 402 44.34 -7.40 -22.24
CA LYS A 402 45.58 -6.94 -21.60
C LYS A 402 46.32 -8.13 -21.00
N GLN A 403 47.61 -8.22 -21.26
CA GLN A 403 48.45 -9.29 -20.73
C GLN A 403 48.88 -8.99 -19.30
N VAL A 404 48.73 -9.98 -18.43
CA VAL A 404 49.07 -9.94 -17.00
C VAL A 404 49.97 -11.13 -16.68
N GLU A 405 50.95 -10.90 -15.81
CA GLU A 405 51.84 -11.95 -15.28
C GLU A 405 51.22 -12.54 -14.00
N LYS A 406 50.88 -13.83 -14.01
CA LYS A 406 50.56 -14.62 -12.83
C LYS A 406 51.88 -15.01 -12.14
N ILE A 407 51.99 -14.72 -10.85
CA ILE A 407 53.11 -15.16 -10.01
C ILE A 407 52.56 -16.17 -9.01
N GLU A 408 52.52 -17.44 -9.39
CA GLU A 408 52.04 -18.50 -8.52
C GLU A 408 53.19 -18.98 -7.63
N LYS A 409 53.07 -18.76 -6.31
CA LYS A 409 54.05 -19.20 -5.32
C LYS A 409 53.60 -20.53 -4.74
N HIS A 410 54.19 -21.64 -5.20
CA HIS A 410 53.90 -22.97 -4.68
C HIS A 410 54.98 -23.39 -3.66
N MET A 411 54.55 -23.92 -2.52
CA MET A 411 55.44 -24.41 -1.45
C MET A 411 55.68 -25.91 -1.63
N VAL A 412 56.80 -26.29 -2.23
CA VAL A 412 57.10 -27.71 -2.52
C VAL A 412 58.14 -28.27 -1.54
N SER A 413 57.99 -29.54 -1.16
CA SER A 413 58.95 -30.28 -0.33
C SER A 413 60.26 -30.59 -1.07
N LEU A 414 61.39 -30.73 -0.37
CA LEU A 414 62.71 -30.97 -0.98
C LEU A 414 62.81 -32.29 -1.78
N SER A 415 61.91 -33.26 -1.55
CA SER A 415 61.80 -34.52 -2.30
C SER A 415 61.17 -34.30 -3.67
N GLU A 416 60.03 -33.62 -3.73
CA GLU A 416 59.37 -33.26 -5.00
C GLU A 416 60.22 -32.28 -5.83
N GLY A 417 60.86 -31.30 -5.17
CA GLY A 417 61.70 -30.32 -5.86
C GLY A 417 62.94 -30.92 -6.55
N LYS A 418 63.33 -32.15 -6.19
CA LYS A 418 64.46 -32.87 -6.81
C LYS A 418 64.00 -33.73 -7.99
N GLU A 419 62.76 -34.22 -7.95
CA GLU A 419 62.13 -34.93 -9.07
C GLU A 419 61.73 -33.92 -10.16
N LEU A 420 61.13 -32.78 -9.78
CA LEU A 420 60.76 -31.66 -10.67
C LEU A 420 61.93 -30.97 -11.39
N ALA A 421 63.16 -31.08 -10.85
CA ALA A 421 64.36 -30.53 -11.49
C ALA A 421 64.96 -31.48 -12.54
N THR A 422 64.65 -32.78 -12.46
CA THR A 422 65.08 -33.79 -13.44
C THR A 422 64.04 -34.08 -14.51
N THR A 423 62.76 -33.89 -14.20
CA THR A 423 61.62 -33.91 -15.12
C THR A 423 61.03 -32.51 -15.15
N GLY A 424 61.51 -31.66 -16.07
CA GLY A 424 61.21 -30.21 -16.05
C GLY A 424 59.72 -29.91 -15.81
N ALA A 425 59.43 -29.23 -14.69
CA ALA A 425 58.18 -28.56 -14.28
C ALA A 425 56.80 -29.24 -14.46
N GLY A 426 56.68 -30.38 -15.16
CA GLY A 426 55.41 -31.05 -15.45
C GLY A 426 55.09 -32.24 -14.54
N ALA A 427 55.97 -32.60 -13.61
CA ALA A 427 55.81 -33.79 -12.75
C ALA A 427 55.21 -33.51 -11.36
N ALA A 428 54.57 -32.37 -11.15
CA ALA A 428 53.77 -32.10 -9.94
C ALA A 428 52.26 -32.38 -10.18
N ALA A 429 51.94 -33.20 -11.18
CA ALA A 429 50.59 -33.67 -11.46
C ALA A 429 50.32 -35.09 -10.91
N ASP A 430 51.19 -35.61 -10.04
CA ASP A 430 50.97 -36.90 -9.35
C ASP A 430 50.22 -36.74 -8.02
N THR A 431 49.89 -35.51 -7.63
CA THR A 431 48.83 -35.22 -6.66
C THR A 431 47.64 -34.66 -7.41
N ASN A 432 46.61 -35.49 -7.55
CA ASN A 432 45.33 -35.20 -8.21
C ASN A 432 44.49 -34.12 -7.49
N ASP A 433 45.11 -33.23 -6.71
CA ASP A 433 44.48 -32.19 -5.87
C ASP A 433 43.71 -31.16 -6.71
N TRP A 434 44.15 -30.93 -7.95
CA TRP A 434 43.47 -30.08 -8.93
C TRP A 434 42.46 -30.82 -9.82
N GLY A 435 42.41 -32.15 -9.75
CA GLY A 435 41.43 -32.99 -10.47
C GLY A 435 40.23 -33.35 -9.60
N GLU A 436 40.41 -33.54 -8.29
CA GLU A 436 39.36 -33.88 -7.33
C GLU A 436 38.46 -32.66 -7.00
N ASP A 437 39.03 -31.47 -6.75
CA ASP A 437 38.25 -30.24 -6.46
C ASP A 437 37.36 -29.81 -7.65
N TRP A 438 37.73 -30.24 -8.86
CA TRP A 438 37.00 -30.02 -10.10
C TRP A 438 36.24 -31.24 -10.61
N GLY A 439 36.36 -32.40 -9.96
CA GLY A 439 35.61 -33.61 -10.29
C GLY A 439 34.39 -33.78 -9.39
N ASP A 440 34.49 -33.42 -8.11
CA ASP A 440 33.42 -33.59 -7.12
C ASP A 440 32.22 -32.65 -7.31
N ALA A 441 32.34 -31.59 -8.11
CA ALA A 441 31.21 -30.74 -8.49
C ALA A 441 30.37 -31.31 -9.66
N TRP A 442 30.69 -32.52 -10.15
CA TRP A 442 30.24 -33.03 -11.45
C TRP A 442 29.50 -34.39 -11.39
N ASP A 443 29.30 -34.94 -10.20
CA ASP A 443 28.50 -36.17 -9.96
C ASP A 443 27.34 -35.85 -9.00
N ASP A 444 26.32 -35.16 -9.48
CA ASP A 444 24.97 -35.26 -8.89
C ASP A 444 23.98 -35.51 -10.03
N ASP A 445 23.10 -36.49 -9.84
CA ASP A 445 22.12 -37.04 -10.79
C ASP A 445 22.61 -38.06 -11.84
N ASN A 446 23.24 -39.17 -11.42
CA ASN A 446 22.88 -40.49 -11.97
C ASN A 446 23.40 -41.67 -11.14
N LYS A 447 22.56 -42.26 -10.28
CA LYS A 447 22.76 -43.63 -9.76
C LYS A 447 21.54 -44.47 -10.06
N GLU A 448 21.57 -45.10 -11.23
CA GLU A 448 20.75 -46.28 -11.52
C GLU A 448 21.21 -47.45 -10.63
N GLN A 449 20.28 -48.04 -9.86
CA GLN A 449 20.46 -49.32 -9.20
C GLN A 449 19.58 -50.38 -9.87
N GLY A 450 20.24 -51.35 -10.52
CA GLY A 450 19.65 -52.60 -10.99
C GLY A 450 19.42 -53.62 -9.85
N ALA A 451 18.46 -54.51 -10.09
CA ALA A 451 17.69 -55.31 -9.13
C ALA A 451 18.24 -56.72 -8.79
N GLU A 452 17.70 -57.30 -7.69
CA GLU A 452 17.25 -58.70 -7.42
C GLU A 452 17.36 -59.00 -5.90
N ASP A 453 16.44 -59.64 -5.14
CA ASP A 453 15.12 -60.26 -5.36
C ASP A 453 14.47 -60.61 -3.97
N SER A 454 13.15 -60.87 -3.92
CA SER A 454 12.35 -61.61 -2.88
C SER A 454 11.38 -60.88 -1.88
N LEU A 455 10.16 -60.55 -2.37
CA LEU A 455 8.76 -60.79 -1.86
C LEU A 455 8.34 -60.64 -0.35
N PRO A 456 7.02 -60.41 -0.01
CA PRO A 456 5.87 -59.90 -0.78
C PRO A 456 5.05 -58.77 -0.08
N GLN A 457 4.32 -57.96 -0.87
CA GLN A 457 3.21 -57.09 -0.41
C GLN A 457 1.84 -57.72 -0.69
N PRO A 458 0.77 -57.37 0.07
CA PRO A 458 -0.60 -57.44 -0.41
C PRO A 458 -1.06 -56.12 -1.03
N GLU A 459 -1.82 -56.27 -2.11
CA GLU A 459 -2.35 -55.27 -3.04
C GLU A 459 -3.38 -54.30 -2.45
N SER A 460 -3.49 -53.09 -3.02
CA SER A 460 -4.73 -52.60 -3.65
C SER A 460 -4.56 -51.25 -4.37
N GLN A 461 -4.56 -51.32 -5.70
CA GLN A 461 -5.30 -50.49 -6.68
C GLN A 461 -5.62 -49.02 -6.34
N ALA A 462 -5.18 -48.05 -7.16
CA ALA A 462 -5.78 -47.69 -8.46
C ALA A 462 -5.22 -46.36 -9.00
N GLU A 463 -5.11 -46.31 -10.34
CA GLU A 463 -4.50 -45.30 -11.20
C GLU A 463 -5.31 -44.00 -11.40
N LYS A 464 -4.56 -42.93 -11.73
CA LYS A 464 -4.74 -41.91 -12.81
C LYS A 464 -4.13 -40.59 -12.32
N GLY A 465 -3.33 -39.83 -13.05
CA GLY A 465 -2.95 -39.73 -14.46
C GLY A 465 -2.34 -38.33 -14.59
N GLY A 466 -1.22 -38.20 -15.29
CA GLY A 466 -0.32 -37.04 -15.19
C GLY A 466 -0.72 -35.77 -15.94
N THR A 467 0.06 -34.72 -15.65
CA THR A 467 0.46 -33.54 -16.45
C THR A 467 1.56 -32.85 -15.61
N GLU A 468 2.81 -32.80 -16.05
CA GLU A 468 3.45 -31.61 -16.68
C GLU A 468 3.25 -30.34 -15.83
N ASP A 469 4.28 -29.95 -15.08
CA ASP A 469 5.26 -28.93 -15.48
C ASP A 469 4.69 -27.51 -15.40
N ASP A 470 5.00 -26.81 -14.30
CA ASP A 470 5.41 -25.41 -14.28
C ASP A 470 5.68 -24.98 -12.82
N GLY A 471 6.95 -25.08 -12.43
CA GLY A 471 7.47 -24.52 -11.17
C GLY A 471 7.66 -23.01 -11.29
N ALA A 472 6.57 -22.25 -11.21
CA ALA A 472 6.58 -20.79 -11.19
C ALA A 472 5.65 -20.24 -10.10
N ASP A 473 6.05 -20.37 -8.82
CA ASP A 473 5.38 -19.71 -7.69
C ASP A 473 6.37 -19.34 -6.57
N ALA A 474 7.45 -18.64 -6.94
CA ALA A 474 8.46 -18.14 -6.00
C ALA A 474 8.57 -16.60 -5.96
N TRP A 475 7.51 -15.87 -6.33
CA TRP A 475 7.45 -14.40 -6.24
C TRP A 475 6.03 -13.90 -5.96
N GLY A 476 5.66 -13.82 -4.68
CA GLY A 476 4.45 -13.15 -4.22
C GLY A 476 4.80 -12.14 -3.13
N TRP A 477 5.05 -10.90 -3.53
CA TRP A 477 5.00 -9.73 -2.66
C TRP A 477 3.53 -9.38 -2.41
N ASP A 478 3.13 -9.16 -1.16
CA ASP A 478 2.06 -8.21 -0.88
C ASP A 478 2.23 -7.58 0.51
N ASP A 479 2.13 -6.25 0.53
CA ASP A 479 2.25 -5.33 1.66
C ASP A 479 0.88 -5.13 2.36
N ASP A 480 0.95 -5.05 3.69
CA ASP A 480 0.14 -4.35 4.70
C ASP A 480 -1.32 -3.87 4.50
N GLN A 481 -2.12 -4.13 5.55
CA GLN A 481 -2.98 -3.23 6.39
C GLN A 481 -4.42 -3.77 6.66
N PRO A 482 -5.22 -3.21 7.61
CA PRO A 482 -5.11 -3.33 9.08
C PRO A 482 -6.46 -3.76 9.75
N ALA A 483 -6.46 -4.22 11.00
CA ALA A 483 -7.68 -4.23 11.84
C ALA A 483 -7.40 -4.27 13.35
N GLU A 484 -8.11 -3.42 14.10
CA GLU A 484 -8.00 -3.15 15.54
C GLU A 484 -8.76 -4.14 16.46
N LYS A 485 -8.07 -4.57 17.55
CA LYS A 485 -8.47 -4.63 19.01
C LYS A 485 -9.66 -5.54 19.49
N PRO A 486 -9.84 -5.77 20.83
CA PRO A 486 -9.01 -6.41 21.89
C PRO A 486 -9.91 -7.32 22.84
N PRO A 487 -9.67 -7.56 24.16
CA PRO A 487 -8.51 -7.93 25.01
C PRO A 487 -8.77 -9.20 25.92
N GLU A 488 -7.85 -9.43 26.89
CA GLU A 488 -7.87 -10.31 28.11
C GLU A 488 -7.22 -11.70 27.96
N GLU A 489 -6.32 -12.18 28.83
CA GLU A 489 -6.05 -11.90 30.25
C GLU A 489 -4.60 -12.29 30.66
N ALA A 490 -4.16 -11.75 31.79
CA ALA A 490 -2.82 -11.84 32.40
C ALA A 490 -2.49 -13.21 33.03
N ASN A 491 -1.20 -13.59 33.16
CA ASN A 491 -0.38 -13.30 34.36
C ASN A 491 0.96 -14.07 34.43
N ALA A 492 1.90 -13.42 35.15
CA ALA A 492 3.00 -13.96 35.97
C ALA A 492 4.39 -14.28 35.34
N ALA A 493 5.29 -13.31 35.55
CA ALA A 493 6.72 -13.44 35.86
C ALA A 493 6.96 -14.32 37.13
N ALA A 494 8.11 -14.87 37.49
CA ALA A 494 9.50 -14.97 37.00
C ALA A 494 10.20 -16.06 37.85
N ALA A 495 11.19 -16.75 37.32
CA ALA A 495 12.33 -17.28 38.09
C ALA A 495 13.51 -17.58 37.15
N VAL A 496 14.69 -17.22 37.63
CA VAL A 496 15.99 -17.15 36.95
C VAL A 496 16.73 -18.47 37.08
N GLU A 497 17.34 -18.97 36.00
CA GLU A 497 18.60 -19.73 36.05
C GLU A 497 19.46 -19.33 34.83
N GLU A 498 20.70 -18.88 35.09
CA GLU A 498 21.78 -18.77 34.12
C GLU A 498 22.54 -20.09 34.10
N GLU A 499 22.79 -20.66 32.93
CA GLU A 499 24.13 -20.89 32.35
C GLU A 499 24.03 -21.85 31.15
N ASP A 500 24.84 -21.51 30.15
CA ASP A 500 25.55 -22.41 29.23
C ASP A 500 25.02 -22.65 27.80
N ASP A 501 26.03 -22.71 26.94
CA ASP A 501 26.13 -22.65 25.50
C ASP A 501 25.18 -23.55 24.69
N SER A 502 24.66 -23.00 23.58
CA SER A 502 24.51 -23.79 22.35
C SER A 502 24.74 -22.95 21.09
N ALA A 503 26.00 -22.95 20.64
CA ALA A 503 26.26 -23.17 19.23
C ALA A 503 25.85 -24.61 18.88
N ASP A 504 25.71 -24.89 17.59
CA ASP A 504 25.53 -26.22 17.00
C ASP A 504 24.09 -26.75 16.89
N ALA A 505 23.30 -26.06 16.07
CA ALA A 505 22.35 -26.75 15.21
C ALA A 505 23.01 -26.94 13.84
N TRP A 506 22.93 -28.16 13.31
CA TRP A 506 23.36 -28.66 11.98
C TRP A 506 24.56 -29.64 11.95
N GLY A 507 24.29 -30.86 12.43
CA GLY A 507 24.67 -32.17 11.85
C GLY A 507 26.14 -32.63 11.91
N TRP A 508 26.51 -33.83 12.35
CA TRP A 508 25.84 -35.14 12.30
C TRP A 508 26.45 -36.09 13.35
N GLY A 509 25.60 -36.87 14.04
CA GLY A 509 26.01 -38.09 14.75
C GLY A 509 26.30 -39.22 13.75
N GLU A 510 26.94 -40.34 14.08
CA GLU A 510 27.37 -40.92 15.35
C GLU A 510 28.60 -41.80 15.03
N THR A 511 29.48 -42.05 15.99
CA THR A 511 29.69 -43.44 16.48
C THR A 511 30.54 -43.44 17.75
N ASP A 512 29.95 -44.06 18.77
CA ASP A 512 30.43 -44.11 20.14
C ASP A 512 31.45 -45.24 20.35
N THR A 513 32.38 -44.94 21.26
CA THR A 513 33.04 -45.87 22.20
C THR A 513 33.94 -47.00 21.68
N ALA A 514 35.21 -46.97 22.10
CA ALA A 514 35.59 -47.65 23.34
C ALA A 514 37.06 -47.42 23.75
N VAL A 515 37.22 -46.85 24.94
CA VAL A 515 38.04 -47.38 26.06
C VAL A 515 39.56 -47.48 25.85
N GLU A 516 40.29 -46.55 26.49
CA GLU A 516 41.54 -46.91 27.19
C GLU A 516 41.29 -46.99 28.70
N PRO A 517 41.91 -47.95 29.39
CA PRO A 517 42.47 -47.71 30.71
C PRO A 517 43.88 -48.34 30.80
N ALA A 518 44.83 -47.92 31.63
CA ALA A 518 44.92 -46.85 32.58
C ALA A 518 46.37 -46.84 33.14
N VAL A 519 46.64 -45.82 33.95
CA VAL A 519 47.62 -45.76 35.06
C VAL A 519 49.06 -45.38 34.72
N ASP A 520 49.28 -44.07 34.80
CA ASP A 520 50.19 -43.35 35.70
C ASP A 520 51.50 -43.97 36.27
N GLU A 521 52.51 -43.10 36.15
CA GLU A 521 53.69 -42.89 36.98
C GLU A 521 54.87 -43.89 36.98
N LYS A 522 55.97 -43.49 36.30
CA LYS A 522 57.16 -42.91 36.99
C LYS A 522 58.30 -42.46 36.05
N LYS A 523 58.65 -41.18 36.20
CA LYS A 523 59.98 -40.52 36.15
C LYS A 523 61.06 -40.98 35.15
N LYS A 524 61.35 -40.03 34.24
CA LYS A 524 62.66 -39.54 33.74
C LYS A 524 63.82 -40.55 33.67
N HIS A 525 64.24 -40.84 32.43
CA HIS A 525 65.64 -40.79 32.04
C HIS A 525 65.82 -40.09 30.68
N LYS A 526 66.81 -39.21 30.62
CA LYS A 526 67.23 -38.46 29.43
C LYS A 526 67.91 -39.41 28.42
N SER A 527 67.52 -39.31 27.15
CA SER A 527 68.39 -39.51 25.98
C SER A 527 68.15 -38.29 25.07
N ALA A 528 69.10 -37.35 25.04
CA ALA A 528 70.15 -37.28 24.03
C ALA A 528 69.59 -36.95 22.63
N ALA A 529 69.69 -35.66 22.31
CA ALA A 529 69.43 -35.01 21.04
C ALA A 529 69.70 -35.87 19.79
N GLY A 530 68.63 -36.17 19.05
CA GLY A 530 68.65 -36.37 17.61
C GLY A 530 68.06 -35.12 16.95
N LYS A 531 68.86 -34.42 16.15
CA LYS A 531 68.45 -33.23 15.39
C LYS A 531 67.20 -33.54 14.54
N ALA A 532 66.07 -32.90 14.86
CA ALA A 532 64.97 -32.76 13.92
C ALA A 532 65.49 -31.97 12.71
N ARG A 533 65.57 -32.64 11.57
CA ARG A 533 65.86 -32.04 10.28
C ARG A 533 64.63 -31.17 9.96
N LYS A 534 64.78 -29.85 10.03
CA LYS A 534 63.79 -28.92 9.48
C LYS A 534 63.65 -29.25 8.01
N GLU A 535 62.46 -29.64 7.58
CA GLU A 535 62.10 -29.64 6.17
C GLU A 535 62.07 -28.16 5.74
N GLU A 536 63.11 -27.77 5.01
CA GLU A 536 63.16 -26.48 4.34
C GLU A 536 62.29 -26.60 3.08
N THR A 537 61.07 -26.08 3.13
CA THR A 537 60.24 -25.87 1.94
C THR A 537 60.88 -24.77 1.09
N ARG A 538 61.00 -25.00 -0.22
CA ARG A 538 61.46 -23.98 -1.16
C ARG A 538 60.24 -23.39 -1.87
N GLU A 539 60.20 -22.06 -1.93
CA GLU A 539 59.26 -21.31 -2.77
C GLU A 539 59.63 -21.54 -4.25
N LEU A 540 58.81 -22.29 -4.98
CA LEU A 540 58.87 -22.32 -6.45
C LEU A 540 57.92 -21.23 -6.96
N ILE A 541 58.47 -20.30 -7.73
CA ILE A 541 57.73 -19.21 -8.35
C ILE A 541 57.50 -19.60 -9.81
N LEU A 542 56.31 -20.07 -10.13
CA LEU A 542 55.89 -20.28 -11.52
C LEU A 542 55.37 -18.94 -12.06
N LYS A 543 55.99 -18.47 -13.15
CA LYS A 543 55.59 -17.25 -13.84
C LYS A 543 54.91 -17.63 -15.14
N GLU A 544 53.61 -17.40 -15.21
CA GLU A 544 52.83 -17.62 -16.42
C GLU A 544 52.15 -16.32 -16.84
N THR A 545 51.97 -16.12 -18.13
CA THR A 545 51.22 -14.96 -18.64
C THR A 545 49.84 -15.39 -19.09
N TYR A 546 48.83 -14.60 -18.77
CA TYR A 546 47.46 -14.76 -19.25
C TYR A 546 46.87 -13.40 -19.63
N ASN A 547 45.77 -13.41 -20.37
CA ASN A 547 45.11 -12.19 -20.82
C ASN A 547 43.79 -11.98 -20.09
N ILE A 548 43.63 -10.78 -19.53
CA ILE A 548 42.38 -10.27 -18.95
C ILE A 548 41.68 -9.33 -19.93
N SER A 549 40.40 -9.07 -19.69
CA SER A 549 39.69 -8.02 -20.41
C SER A 549 39.97 -6.62 -19.87
N SER A 550 39.28 -5.62 -20.40
CA SER A 550 39.33 -4.24 -19.90
C SER A 550 38.34 -3.94 -18.76
N MET A 551 37.54 -4.93 -18.34
CA MET A 551 36.52 -4.79 -17.30
C MET A 551 37.04 -4.82 -15.85
N PRO A 552 38.06 -5.62 -15.48
CA PRO A 552 38.56 -5.69 -14.12
C PRO A 552 39.04 -4.36 -13.54
N GLU A 553 39.78 -3.54 -14.31
CA GLU A 553 40.33 -2.29 -13.80
C GLU A 553 39.23 -1.28 -13.39
N PRO A 554 38.21 -0.97 -14.21
CA PRO A 554 37.11 -0.11 -13.79
C PRO A 554 36.38 -0.60 -12.52
N VAL A 555 36.22 -1.92 -12.36
CA VAL A 555 35.57 -2.50 -11.17
C VAL A 555 36.45 -2.29 -9.93
N LEU A 556 37.75 -2.56 -10.05
CA LEU A 556 38.71 -2.35 -8.97
C LEU A 556 38.87 -0.87 -8.60
N GLU A 557 38.99 0.02 -9.60
CA GLU A 557 39.08 1.47 -9.40
C GLU A 557 37.86 2.00 -8.64
N LEU A 558 36.66 1.56 -9.01
CA LEU A 558 35.42 1.93 -8.31
C LEU A 558 35.41 1.43 -6.87
N ILE A 559 35.75 0.16 -6.64
CA ILE A 559 35.80 -0.43 -5.29
C ILE A 559 36.82 0.31 -4.41
N PHE A 560 38.01 0.58 -4.94
CA PHE A 560 39.06 1.31 -4.20
C PHE A 560 38.63 2.74 -3.89
N ALA A 561 38.02 3.45 -4.85
CA ALA A 561 37.50 4.79 -4.60
C ALA A 561 36.43 4.81 -3.49
N ILE A 562 35.49 3.86 -3.51
CA ILE A 562 34.44 3.74 -2.47
C ILE A 562 35.05 3.45 -1.09
N LEU A 563 36.07 2.58 -1.02
CA LEU A 563 36.71 2.23 0.24
C LEU A 563 37.55 3.38 0.80
N GLU A 564 38.27 4.13 -0.05
CA GLU A 564 38.98 5.34 0.33
C GLU A 564 38.01 6.44 0.80
N ASP A 565 36.88 6.61 0.11
CA ASP A 565 35.79 7.50 0.52
C ASP A 565 35.21 7.08 1.90
N GLY A 566 34.97 5.77 2.08
CA GLY A 566 34.56 5.20 3.36
C GLY A 566 35.57 5.45 4.48
N ALA A 567 36.87 5.33 4.19
CA ALA A 567 37.92 5.64 5.15
C ALA A 567 37.98 7.14 5.48
N ALA A 568 37.80 8.03 4.51
CA ALA A 568 37.74 9.47 4.73
C ALA A 568 36.61 9.85 5.69
N LEU A 569 35.44 9.20 5.61
CA LEU A 569 34.31 9.42 6.53
C LEU A 569 34.56 8.92 7.97
N THR A 570 35.52 8.03 8.18
CA THR A 570 35.89 7.56 9.54
C THR A 570 36.94 8.42 10.21
N LYS A 571 37.53 9.39 9.50
CA LYS A 571 38.46 10.34 10.11
C LYS A 571 37.62 11.37 10.87
N ASP A 572 37.95 11.59 12.13
CA ASP A 572 37.28 12.60 12.96
C ASP A 572 37.67 14.00 12.44
N GLY A 573 36.80 14.59 11.61
CA GLY A 573 36.97 15.92 11.06
C GLY A 573 35.64 16.54 10.64
N ASP A 574 35.49 17.84 10.91
CA ASP A 574 34.25 18.63 10.70
C ASP A 574 33.78 18.66 9.23
N ASP A 575 34.61 18.22 8.28
CA ASP A 575 34.32 18.27 6.84
C ASP A 575 33.19 17.31 6.41
N TYR A 576 32.90 16.26 7.20
CA TYR A 576 31.95 15.20 6.81
C TYR A 576 30.93 14.80 7.90
N ASP A 577 30.69 15.65 8.90
CA ASP A 577 29.84 15.33 10.07
C ASP A 577 28.47 14.76 9.70
N LEU A 578 27.80 15.33 8.69
CA LEU A 578 26.46 14.91 8.26
C LEU A 578 26.42 13.45 7.80
N VAL A 579 27.50 12.97 7.18
CA VAL A 579 27.55 11.71 6.44
C VAL A 579 28.45 10.67 7.11
N SER A 580 29.23 11.07 8.12
CA SER A 580 30.10 10.20 8.94
C SER A 580 29.40 8.91 9.43
N SER A 581 28.13 9.01 9.83
CA SER A 581 27.31 7.87 10.27
C SER A 581 27.07 6.80 9.20
N THR A 582 27.22 7.15 7.91
CA THR A 582 26.97 6.27 6.76
C THR A 582 28.20 5.49 6.31
N ALA A 583 29.37 5.70 6.94
CA ALA A 583 30.60 4.98 6.64
C ALA A 583 30.43 3.45 6.54
N PRO A 584 29.71 2.75 7.45
CA PRO A 584 29.46 1.31 7.33
C PRO A 584 28.73 0.92 6.03
N GLY A 585 27.84 1.79 5.55
CA GLY A 585 27.12 1.59 4.29
C GLY A 585 28.04 1.60 3.08
N LEU A 586 29.03 2.49 3.04
CA LEU A 586 30.04 2.50 1.98
C LEU A 586 30.95 1.27 2.01
N PHE A 587 31.33 0.80 3.20
CA PHE A 587 32.10 -0.45 3.32
C PHE A 587 31.32 -1.69 2.84
N SER A 588 29.99 -1.63 2.79
CA SER A 588 29.13 -2.69 2.22
C SER A 588 28.91 -2.59 0.70
N LEU A 589 29.18 -1.44 0.09
CA LEU A 589 28.97 -1.22 -1.36
C LEU A 589 29.80 -2.18 -2.24
N PRO A 590 31.09 -2.46 -1.93
CA PRO A 590 31.90 -3.41 -2.70
C PRO A 590 31.25 -4.80 -2.83
N THR A 591 30.62 -5.31 -1.77
CA THR A 591 29.87 -6.57 -1.78
C THR A 591 28.74 -6.53 -2.81
N PHE A 592 27.96 -5.44 -2.85
CA PHE A 592 26.89 -5.27 -3.84
C PHE A 592 27.42 -5.10 -5.27
N ALA A 593 28.51 -4.35 -5.45
CA ALA A 593 29.17 -4.15 -6.73
C ALA A 593 29.67 -5.49 -7.32
N LEU A 594 30.35 -6.31 -6.50
CA LEU A 594 30.84 -7.63 -6.89
C LEU A 594 29.69 -8.62 -7.10
N ALA A 595 28.62 -8.55 -6.33
CA ALA A 595 27.42 -9.36 -6.57
C ALA A 595 26.76 -9.02 -7.92
N LEU A 596 26.63 -7.73 -8.24
CA LEU A 596 26.09 -7.29 -9.53
C LEU A 596 27.00 -7.74 -10.69
N PHE A 597 28.31 -7.59 -10.53
CA PHE A 597 29.28 -8.08 -11.52
C PHE A 597 29.05 -9.57 -11.80
N ARG A 598 29.02 -10.42 -10.77
CA ARG A 598 28.80 -11.87 -10.91
C ARG A 598 27.44 -12.22 -11.53
N ALA A 599 26.40 -11.45 -11.25
CA ALA A 599 25.06 -11.72 -11.77
C ALA A 599 24.92 -11.40 -13.27
N ILE A 600 25.59 -10.35 -13.74
CA ILE A 600 25.38 -9.81 -15.09
C ILE A 600 26.52 -10.16 -16.05
N SER A 601 27.74 -10.42 -15.55
CA SER A 601 28.89 -10.73 -16.38
C SER A 601 28.72 -11.99 -17.26
N PRO A 602 28.10 -13.12 -16.83
CA PRO A 602 27.98 -14.29 -17.70
C PRO A 602 27.24 -13.99 -19.01
N TYR A 603 26.20 -13.15 -18.94
CA TYR A 603 25.46 -12.73 -20.12
C TYR A 603 26.33 -11.93 -21.10
N PHE A 604 27.03 -10.89 -20.62
CA PHE A 604 27.83 -10.05 -21.51
C PHE A 604 29.10 -10.74 -22.02
N TYR A 605 29.69 -11.64 -21.23
CA TYR A 605 30.88 -12.36 -21.63
C TYR A 605 30.57 -13.48 -22.64
N SER A 606 29.40 -14.13 -22.55
CA SER A 606 29.00 -15.15 -23.53
C SER A 606 28.75 -14.61 -24.95
N LEU A 607 28.65 -13.28 -25.12
CA LEU A 607 28.50 -12.65 -26.44
C LEU A 607 29.77 -12.73 -27.30
N ASP A 608 30.94 -12.81 -26.67
CA ASP A 608 32.23 -12.89 -27.36
C ASP A 608 32.78 -14.32 -27.32
N VAL A 609 33.42 -14.76 -28.41
CA VAL A 609 34.00 -16.10 -28.51
C VAL A 609 35.16 -16.26 -27.53
N GLY A 610 35.08 -17.25 -26.65
CA GLY A 610 36.05 -17.42 -25.54
C GLY A 610 35.84 -16.43 -24.38
N GLY A 611 34.75 -15.67 -24.38
CA GLY A 611 34.47 -14.70 -23.32
C GLY A 611 34.34 -15.34 -21.93
N ASN A 612 33.78 -16.54 -21.79
CA ASN A 612 33.74 -17.23 -20.50
C ASN A 612 35.14 -17.55 -19.93
N MET A 613 36.15 -17.70 -20.79
CA MET A 613 37.55 -17.83 -20.35
C MET A 613 38.15 -16.50 -19.89
N PHE A 614 37.79 -15.40 -20.55
CA PHE A 614 38.09 -14.07 -20.02
C PHE A 614 37.39 -13.84 -18.68
N LEU A 615 36.15 -14.29 -18.51
CA LEU A 615 35.42 -14.16 -17.25
C LEU A 615 36.10 -14.90 -16.10
N TYR A 616 36.60 -16.11 -16.35
CA TYR A 616 37.43 -16.85 -15.40
C TYR A 616 38.69 -16.07 -15.01
N ASN A 617 39.47 -15.63 -15.99
CA ASN A 617 40.70 -14.86 -15.75
C ASN A 617 40.42 -13.54 -15.01
N ASP A 618 39.39 -12.81 -15.42
CA ASP A 618 39.00 -11.53 -14.86
C ASP A 618 38.54 -11.65 -13.41
N ALA A 619 37.69 -12.65 -13.11
CA ALA A 619 37.23 -12.89 -11.75
C ALA A 619 38.38 -13.34 -10.84
N MET A 620 39.31 -14.18 -11.33
CA MET A 620 40.51 -14.55 -10.59
C MET A 620 41.43 -13.35 -10.35
N TYR A 621 41.64 -12.51 -11.37
CA TYR A 621 42.46 -11.32 -11.27
C TYR A 621 41.88 -10.30 -10.27
N ILE A 622 40.56 -10.06 -10.32
CA ILE A 622 39.88 -9.19 -9.35
C ILE A 622 40.05 -9.76 -7.93
N ALA A 623 39.87 -11.08 -7.75
CA ALA A 623 40.02 -11.72 -6.44
C ALA A 623 41.45 -11.59 -5.89
N GLU A 624 42.46 -11.79 -6.73
CA GLU A 624 43.88 -11.61 -6.37
C GLU A 624 44.18 -10.15 -5.97
N LYS A 625 43.77 -9.18 -6.79
CA LYS A 625 44.00 -7.76 -6.51
C LYS A 625 43.26 -7.28 -5.26
N LEU A 626 42.04 -7.77 -5.00
CA LEU A 626 41.31 -7.48 -3.77
C LEU A 626 41.97 -8.11 -2.53
N SER A 627 42.56 -9.30 -2.67
CA SER A 627 43.33 -9.95 -1.59
C SER A 627 44.61 -9.17 -1.26
N GLU A 628 45.38 -8.77 -2.28
CA GLU A 628 46.54 -7.90 -2.14
C GLU A 628 46.14 -6.59 -1.45
N PHE A 629 45.07 -5.95 -1.92
CA PHE A 629 44.55 -4.71 -1.33
C PHE A 629 44.09 -4.90 0.12
N SER A 630 43.37 -5.97 0.45
CA SER A 630 42.93 -6.28 1.81
C SER A 630 44.12 -6.44 2.77
N SER A 631 45.18 -7.11 2.32
CA SER A 631 46.41 -7.27 3.10
C SER A 631 47.14 -5.94 3.32
N ALA A 632 47.26 -5.11 2.27
CA ALA A 632 47.88 -3.80 2.35
C ALA A 632 47.07 -2.83 3.22
N TRP A 633 45.73 -2.87 3.14
CA TRP A 633 44.82 -2.06 3.94
C TRP A 633 44.97 -2.32 5.44
N LYS A 634 45.10 -3.59 5.83
CA LYS A 634 45.30 -3.97 7.24
C LYS A 634 46.64 -3.47 7.79
N GLN A 635 47.66 -3.28 6.95
CA GLN A 635 49.00 -2.79 7.31
C GLN A 635 49.14 -1.27 7.34
N ARG A 636 48.17 -0.53 6.79
CA ARG A 636 48.22 0.93 6.69
C ARG A 636 48.06 1.61 8.06
N GLU A 637 49.02 2.47 8.41
CA GLU A 637 49.04 3.23 9.66
C GLU A 637 48.28 4.57 9.57
N ASP A 638 48.02 5.06 8.36
CA ASP A 638 47.29 6.30 8.08
C ASP A 638 45.77 6.20 8.29
N LEU A 639 45.26 4.98 8.50
CA LEU A 639 43.84 4.68 8.66
C LEU A 639 43.42 4.59 10.13
N SER A 640 42.19 5.05 10.41
CA SER A 640 41.55 4.87 11.71
C SER A 640 41.42 3.37 12.05
N THR A 641 41.44 3.03 13.34
CA THR A 641 41.18 1.65 13.80
C THR A 641 39.80 1.17 13.36
N ARG A 642 38.83 2.08 13.28
CA ARG A 642 37.47 1.84 12.76
C ARG A 642 37.49 1.44 11.28
N ALA A 643 38.18 2.16 10.40
CA ALA A 643 38.27 1.82 8.97
C ALA A 643 38.98 0.49 8.72
N ARG A 644 40.01 0.16 9.51
CA ARG A 644 40.70 -1.13 9.39
C ARG A 644 39.81 -2.31 9.74
N ASN A 645 39.00 -2.18 10.80
CA ASN A 645 38.11 -3.24 11.25
C ASN A 645 36.82 -3.37 10.41
N MET A 646 36.46 -2.33 9.65
CA MET A 646 35.26 -2.32 8.80
C MET A 646 35.44 -3.02 7.46
N LEU A 647 36.69 -3.23 7.01
CA LEU A 647 36.94 -3.92 5.74
C LEU A 647 36.58 -5.41 5.86
N ARG A 648 35.59 -5.87 5.08
CA ARG A 648 35.11 -7.26 5.05
C ARG A 648 35.05 -7.81 3.62
N LEU A 649 36.21 -7.95 2.98
CA LEU A 649 36.30 -8.50 1.62
C LEU A 649 36.58 -10.01 1.57
N ASP A 650 36.97 -10.63 2.69
CA ASP A 650 37.46 -12.01 2.70
C ASP A 650 36.42 -13.03 2.18
N ASN A 651 35.13 -12.83 2.50
CA ASN A 651 34.05 -13.66 1.96
C ASN A 651 33.81 -13.37 0.46
N ASP A 652 33.79 -12.09 0.07
CA ASP A 652 33.56 -11.69 -1.31
C ASP A 652 34.65 -12.24 -2.24
N ILE A 653 35.92 -12.22 -1.82
CA ILE A 653 37.05 -12.80 -2.54
C ILE A 653 36.84 -14.30 -2.76
N LYS A 654 36.46 -15.06 -1.72
CA LYS A 654 36.16 -16.49 -1.85
C LYS A 654 34.99 -16.76 -2.80
N THR A 655 33.92 -15.97 -2.71
CA THR A 655 32.78 -16.11 -3.62
C THR A 655 33.13 -15.75 -5.07
N LEU A 656 34.11 -14.88 -5.28
CA LEU A 656 34.58 -14.52 -6.61
C LEU A 656 35.48 -15.60 -7.21
N GLN A 657 36.34 -16.23 -6.39
CA GLN A 657 37.13 -17.40 -6.79
C GLN A 657 36.23 -18.59 -7.16
N SER A 658 35.23 -18.90 -6.33
CA SER A 658 34.29 -19.98 -6.65
C SER A 658 33.42 -19.65 -7.87
N PHE A 659 33.06 -18.38 -8.07
CA PHE A 659 32.37 -17.92 -9.29
C PHE A 659 33.25 -18.06 -10.53
N ALA A 660 34.53 -17.71 -10.45
CA ALA A 660 35.48 -17.92 -11.53
C ALA A 660 35.56 -19.41 -11.89
N ASN A 661 35.71 -20.27 -10.88
CA ASN A 661 35.77 -21.71 -11.08
C ASN A 661 34.50 -22.26 -11.75
N ARG A 662 33.33 -21.87 -11.26
CA ARG A 662 32.05 -22.24 -11.89
C ARG A 662 31.95 -21.77 -13.34
N SER A 663 32.44 -20.58 -13.66
CA SER A 663 32.41 -20.05 -15.03
C SER A 663 33.28 -20.88 -15.97
N TYR A 664 34.48 -21.28 -15.53
CA TYR A 664 35.35 -22.21 -16.25
C TYR A 664 34.69 -23.59 -16.42
N GLY A 665 34.15 -24.16 -15.33
CA GLY A 665 33.49 -25.46 -15.35
C GLY A 665 32.28 -25.50 -16.27
N ASN A 666 31.45 -24.44 -16.25
CA ASN A 666 30.30 -24.31 -17.15
C ASN A 666 30.75 -24.26 -18.61
N GLU A 667 31.79 -23.51 -18.95
CA GLU A 667 32.33 -23.48 -20.30
C GLU A 667 32.85 -24.87 -20.73
N MET A 668 33.58 -25.56 -19.85
CA MET A 668 34.03 -26.94 -20.12
C MET A 668 32.86 -27.89 -20.34
N ASN A 669 31.80 -27.82 -19.52
CA ASN A 669 30.59 -28.62 -19.69
C ASN A 669 29.93 -28.36 -21.05
N VAL A 670 29.72 -27.08 -21.40
CA VAL A 670 29.14 -26.71 -22.69
C VAL A 670 29.98 -27.25 -23.85
N GLN A 671 31.30 -27.13 -23.79
CA GLN A 671 32.16 -27.65 -24.86
C GLN A 671 32.16 -29.18 -24.92
N LYS A 672 32.10 -29.89 -23.78
CA LYS A 672 31.96 -31.35 -23.74
C LYS A 672 30.62 -31.81 -24.30
N THR A 673 29.51 -31.14 -23.97
CA THR A 673 28.19 -31.44 -24.54
C THR A 673 28.18 -31.18 -26.05
N VAL A 674 28.73 -30.05 -26.50
CA VAL A 674 28.84 -29.79 -27.96
C VAL A 674 29.71 -30.84 -28.64
N LEU A 675 30.80 -31.28 -28.01
CA LEU A 675 31.63 -32.35 -28.54
C LEU A 675 30.85 -33.68 -28.62
N GLN A 676 30.07 -34.04 -27.60
CA GLN A 676 29.20 -35.21 -27.61
C GLN A 676 28.14 -35.13 -28.72
N ASP A 677 27.51 -33.97 -28.91
CA ASP A 677 26.53 -33.75 -29.98
C ASP A 677 27.16 -33.89 -31.37
N LEU A 678 28.36 -33.35 -31.58
CA LEU A 678 29.11 -33.51 -32.83
C LEU A 678 29.52 -34.96 -33.09
N LEU A 679 29.70 -35.75 -32.03
CA LEU A 679 29.98 -37.19 -32.07
C LEU A 679 28.71 -38.06 -32.10
N GLY A 680 27.55 -37.47 -32.40
CA GLY A 680 26.31 -38.24 -32.59
C GLY A 680 25.33 -38.25 -31.42
N GLY A 681 25.56 -37.43 -30.39
CA GLY A 681 24.69 -37.33 -29.22
C GLY A 681 24.63 -38.63 -28.44
N SER A 682 23.42 -39.13 -28.14
CA SER A 682 23.22 -40.39 -27.40
C SER A 682 23.34 -41.66 -28.25
N GLN A 683 23.36 -41.55 -29.58
CA GLN A 683 23.53 -42.71 -30.45
C GLN A 683 25.00 -43.12 -30.49
N SER A 684 25.29 -44.43 -30.50
CA SER A 684 26.66 -44.93 -30.68
C SER A 684 27.19 -44.43 -32.03
N LEU A 685 28.37 -43.83 -32.01
CA LEU A 685 29.07 -43.32 -33.20
C LEU A 685 29.22 -44.41 -34.29
N MET A 686 29.26 -45.68 -33.87
CA MET A 686 29.44 -46.86 -34.73
C MET A 686 28.18 -47.26 -35.52
N GLN A 687 27.02 -46.72 -35.17
CA GLN A 687 25.75 -46.98 -35.88
C GLN A 687 25.43 -45.92 -36.94
N GLN A 688 26.31 -44.92 -37.10
CA GLN A 688 26.10 -43.81 -38.03
C GLN A 688 26.80 -44.07 -39.38
N ASP A 689 26.08 -43.79 -40.47
CA ASP A 689 26.62 -43.89 -41.84
C ASP A 689 27.78 -42.90 -42.09
N GLU A 690 27.93 -41.85 -41.27
CA GLU A 690 28.90 -40.75 -41.41
C GLU A 690 29.90 -40.65 -40.23
N MET A 691 30.35 -41.79 -39.70
CA MET A 691 31.31 -41.88 -38.58
C MET A 691 32.59 -41.04 -38.79
N GLU A 692 33.17 -41.07 -40.01
CA GLU A 692 34.40 -40.33 -40.29
C GLU A 692 34.22 -38.80 -40.14
N ALA A 693 33.09 -38.27 -40.62
CA ALA A 693 32.79 -36.84 -40.57
C ALA A 693 32.55 -36.35 -39.13
N ALA A 694 31.94 -37.18 -38.28
CA ALA A 694 31.70 -36.85 -36.88
C ALA A 694 33.01 -36.72 -36.07
N VAL A 695 33.96 -37.65 -36.24
CA VAL A 695 35.28 -37.58 -35.59
C VAL A 695 36.11 -36.41 -36.11
N GLU A 696 36.06 -36.15 -37.43
CA GLU A 696 36.72 -34.98 -38.03
C GLU A 696 36.13 -33.67 -37.47
N SER A 697 34.80 -33.60 -37.31
CA SER A 697 34.13 -32.45 -36.69
C SER A 697 34.52 -32.25 -35.22
N GLY A 698 34.58 -33.34 -34.44
CA GLY A 698 35.01 -33.31 -33.03
C GLY A 698 36.46 -32.85 -32.87
N THR A 699 37.39 -33.40 -33.66
CA THR A 699 38.80 -32.99 -33.65
C THR A 699 38.98 -31.54 -34.13
N ALA A 700 38.23 -31.12 -35.15
CA ALA A 700 38.21 -29.73 -35.61
C ALA A 700 37.68 -28.77 -34.54
N ARG A 701 36.67 -29.17 -33.77
CA ARG A 701 36.16 -28.38 -32.62
C ARG A 701 37.23 -28.21 -31.55
N ILE A 702 37.94 -29.27 -31.17
CA ILE A 702 39.04 -29.21 -30.19
C ILE A 702 40.13 -28.25 -30.69
N ARG A 703 40.55 -28.35 -31.96
CA ARG A 703 41.55 -27.43 -32.55
C ARG A 703 41.07 -25.99 -32.58
N THR A 704 39.78 -25.75 -32.85
CA THR A 704 39.19 -24.41 -32.84
C THR A 704 39.20 -23.80 -31.43
N MET A 705 38.84 -24.58 -30.41
CA MET A 705 38.90 -24.14 -29.01
C MET A 705 40.34 -23.91 -28.54
N ALA A 706 41.27 -24.79 -28.94
CA ALA A 706 42.70 -24.63 -28.67
C ALA A 706 43.23 -23.28 -29.20
N ALA A 707 42.95 -22.95 -30.46
CA ALA A 707 43.35 -21.67 -31.07
C ALA A 707 42.67 -20.45 -30.43
N THR A 708 41.42 -20.60 -29.97
CA THR A 708 40.64 -19.53 -29.34
C THR A 708 41.16 -19.22 -27.92
N TRP A 709 41.49 -20.24 -27.14
CA TRP A 709 41.87 -20.10 -25.74
C TRP A 709 43.36 -19.88 -25.52
N GLU A 710 44.21 -20.25 -26.49
CA GLU A 710 45.66 -20.04 -26.41
C GLU A 710 46.06 -18.58 -26.12
N PRO A 711 45.46 -17.56 -26.78
CA PRO A 711 45.77 -16.17 -26.45
C PRO A 711 45.00 -15.67 -25.21
N ILE A 712 44.26 -16.49 -24.47
CA ILE A 712 43.45 -16.06 -23.33
C ILE A 712 44.02 -16.61 -22.03
N LEU A 713 44.12 -17.94 -21.95
CA LEU A 713 44.44 -18.66 -20.73
C LEU A 713 45.96 -18.70 -20.46
N ALA A 714 46.30 -18.90 -19.19
CA ALA A 714 47.65 -19.29 -18.81
C ALA A 714 47.97 -20.68 -19.40
N ARG A 715 49.26 -20.96 -19.67
CA ARG A 715 49.64 -22.16 -20.42
C ARG A 715 49.23 -23.45 -19.70
N SER A 716 49.39 -23.50 -18.38
CA SER A 716 48.96 -24.63 -17.54
C SER A 716 47.45 -24.91 -17.70
N VAL A 717 46.62 -23.89 -17.50
CA VAL A 717 45.16 -23.97 -17.59
C VAL A 717 44.71 -24.31 -19.02
N TRP A 718 45.37 -23.74 -20.03
CA TRP A 718 45.11 -24.07 -21.43
C TRP A 718 45.36 -25.56 -21.72
N SER A 719 46.52 -26.09 -21.29
CA SER A 719 46.84 -27.51 -21.51
C SER A 719 45.86 -28.45 -20.80
N GLN A 720 45.42 -28.08 -19.59
CA GLN A 720 44.43 -28.85 -18.85
C GLN A 720 43.05 -28.80 -19.51
N ALA A 721 42.60 -27.62 -19.96
CA ALA A 721 41.31 -27.45 -20.62
C ALA A 721 41.22 -28.24 -21.94
N ILE A 722 42.24 -28.12 -22.80
CA ILE A 722 42.28 -28.84 -24.08
C ILE A 722 42.50 -30.35 -23.85
N GLY A 723 43.29 -30.72 -22.84
CA GLY A 723 43.47 -32.11 -22.43
C GLY A 723 42.16 -32.76 -21.99
N SER A 724 41.33 -32.05 -21.22
CA SER A 724 40.01 -32.55 -20.79
C SER A 724 39.05 -32.76 -21.96
N LEU A 725 39.11 -31.93 -23.01
CA LEU A 725 38.32 -32.13 -24.22
C LEU A 725 38.83 -33.31 -25.06
N ALA A 726 40.15 -33.48 -25.16
CA ALA A 726 40.77 -34.62 -25.82
C ALA A 726 40.45 -35.94 -25.09
N ASP A 727 40.44 -35.91 -23.76
CA ASP A 727 40.02 -37.06 -22.94
C ASP A 727 38.55 -37.41 -23.18
N ALA A 728 37.65 -36.42 -23.19
CA ALA A 728 36.24 -36.65 -23.48
C ALA A 728 36.02 -37.30 -24.86
N LEU A 729 36.77 -36.88 -25.88
CA LEU A 729 36.77 -37.53 -27.20
C LEU A 729 37.26 -38.98 -27.10
N ALA A 730 38.37 -39.22 -26.40
CA ALA A 730 38.96 -40.54 -26.24
C ALA A 730 38.03 -41.50 -25.50
N THR A 731 37.46 -41.07 -24.37
CA THR A 731 36.49 -41.84 -23.59
C THR A 731 35.29 -42.23 -24.45
N ARG A 732 34.71 -41.27 -25.20
CA ARG A 732 33.58 -41.55 -26.08
C ARG A 732 33.93 -42.60 -27.14
N LEU A 733 35.07 -42.46 -27.82
CA LEU A 733 35.51 -43.43 -28.84
C LEU A 733 35.76 -44.82 -28.24
N ILE A 734 36.37 -44.90 -27.06
CA ILE A 734 36.62 -46.19 -26.39
C ILE A 734 35.31 -46.87 -26.03
N THR A 735 34.38 -46.14 -25.39
CA THR A 735 33.08 -46.69 -24.98
C THR A 735 32.28 -47.17 -26.20
N ASP A 736 32.21 -46.37 -27.26
CA ASP A 736 31.43 -46.72 -28.45
C ASP A 736 31.96 -47.95 -29.18
N VAL A 737 33.27 -48.18 -29.16
CA VAL A 737 33.89 -49.40 -29.72
C VAL A 737 33.64 -50.61 -28.82
N LEU A 738 33.74 -50.46 -27.50
CA LEU A 738 33.53 -51.56 -26.55
C LEU A 738 32.07 -52.02 -26.52
N ASP A 739 31.12 -51.13 -26.77
CA ASP A 739 29.69 -51.44 -26.82
C ASP A 739 29.25 -52.17 -28.11
N MET A 740 30.16 -52.38 -29.08
CA MET A 740 29.84 -53.08 -30.33
C MET A 740 29.68 -54.59 -30.11
N ALA A 741 28.53 -55.14 -30.50
CA ALA A 741 28.24 -56.57 -30.40
C ALA A 741 29.07 -57.45 -31.36
N SER A 742 29.47 -56.90 -32.51
CA SER A 742 30.33 -57.56 -33.49
C SER A 742 31.09 -56.52 -34.31
N ILE A 743 32.36 -56.77 -34.61
CA ILE A 743 33.23 -55.88 -35.37
C ILE A 743 33.77 -56.66 -36.57
N GLY A 744 33.35 -56.26 -37.79
CA GLY A 744 33.88 -56.82 -39.02
C GLY A 744 35.34 -56.38 -39.29
N GLN A 745 36.06 -57.09 -40.15
CA GLN A 745 37.45 -56.73 -40.49
C GLN A 745 37.56 -55.34 -41.16
N GLU A 746 36.61 -55.00 -42.04
CA GLU A 746 36.57 -53.67 -42.69
C GLU A 746 36.23 -52.57 -41.66
N GLU A 747 35.32 -52.84 -40.74
CA GLU A 747 34.94 -51.93 -39.65
C GLU A 747 36.10 -51.69 -38.68
N ALA A 748 36.80 -52.75 -38.25
CA ALA A 748 37.98 -52.63 -37.39
C ALA A 748 39.08 -51.76 -38.02
N TYR A 749 39.31 -51.90 -39.32
CA TYR A 749 40.27 -51.07 -40.05
C TYR A 749 39.81 -49.61 -40.15
N SER A 750 38.52 -49.38 -40.42
CA SER A 750 37.92 -48.04 -40.45
C SER A 750 38.01 -47.34 -39.10
N ILE A 751 37.63 -48.02 -38.01
CA ILE A 751 37.71 -47.50 -36.64
C ILE A 751 39.14 -47.18 -36.26
N ALA A 752 40.10 -48.07 -36.57
CA ALA A 752 41.50 -47.82 -36.24
C ALA A 752 42.09 -46.65 -37.05
N LYS A 753 41.67 -46.46 -38.31
CA LYS A 753 42.01 -45.27 -39.10
C LYS A 753 41.45 -43.99 -38.46
N LEU A 754 40.23 -44.05 -37.91
CA LEU A 754 39.63 -42.91 -37.22
C LEU A 754 40.30 -42.58 -35.90
N ILE A 755 40.65 -43.59 -35.11
CA ILE A 755 41.44 -43.39 -33.90
C ILE A 755 42.80 -42.76 -34.24
N ALA A 756 43.46 -43.22 -35.32
CA ALA A 756 44.70 -42.60 -35.77
C ALA A 756 44.52 -41.12 -36.18
N SER A 757 43.40 -40.77 -36.82
CA SER A 757 43.08 -39.37 -37.16
C SER A 757 42.81 -38.52 -35.91
N ALA A 758 42.14 -39.07 -34.90
CA ALA A 758 41.92 -38.40 -33.62
C ALA A 758 43.23 -38.22 -32.84
N ALA A 759 44.12 -39.22 -32.92
CA ALA A 759 45.44 -39.18 -32.29
C ALA A 759 46.36 -38.07 -32.84
N GLU A 760 46.06 -37.51 -34.03
CA GLU A 760 46.79 -36.35 -34.55
C GLU A 760 46.71 -35.12 -33.63
N LEU A 761 45.74 -35.06 -32.70
CA LEU A 761 45.66 -34.01 -31.67
C LEU A 761 46.87 -33.99 -30.72
N ASP A 762 47.72 -35.03 -30.73
CA ASP A 762 49.02 -35.04 -30.07
C ASP A 762 49.89 -33.82 -30.44
N ASP A 763 49.71 -33.30 -31.66
CA ASP A 763 50.47 -32.16 -32.15
C ASP A 763 50.24 -30.89 -31.31
N LEU A 764 49.12 -30.80 -30.58
CA LEU A 764 48.80 -29.68 -29.67
C LEU A 764 49.61 -29.73 -28.36
N PHE A 765 50.08 -30.91 -27.97
CA PHE A 765 50.76 -31.16 -26.69
C PHE A 765 52.25 -31.47 -26.86
N LEU A 766 52.85 -31.02 -27.95
CA LEU A 766 54.30 -31.13 -28.13
C LEU A 766 55.04 -30.28 -27.09
N PRO A 767 56.11 -30.80 -26.44
CA PRO A 767 56.93 -30.06 -25.49
C PRO A 767 57.44 -28.72 -26.01
N SER A 768 57.75 -28.64 -27.32
CA SER A 768 58.11 -27.38 -28.00
C SER A 768 56.99 -26.34 -28.04
N LYS A 769 55.73 -26.77 -28.22
CA LYS A 769 54.56 -25.88 -28.17
C LYS A 769 54.16 -25.53 -26.74
N LEU A 770 54.41 -26.43 -25.79
CA LEU A 770 54.15 -26.22 -24.36
C LEU A 770 55.22 -25.33 -23.67
N GLY A 771 56.28 -24.94 -24.38
CA GLY A 771 57.32 -24.05 -23.87
C GLY A 771 58.41 -24.72 -23.03
N ALA A 772 58.47 -26.06 -23.04
CA ALA A 772 59.38 -26.84 -22.22
C ALA A 772 60.77 -27.06 -22.85
N THR A 773 60.87 -27.11 -24.19
CA THR A 773 62.09 -27.46 -24.94
C THR A 773 62.14 -26.83 -26.34
N GLU A 774 63.34 -26.76 -26.96
CA GLU A 774 63.47 -26.38 -28.38
C GLU A 774 62.95 -27.49 -29.30
N PRO A 775 62.38 -27.15 -30.47
CA PRO A 775 61.79 -28.11 -31.41
C PRO A 775 62.81 -29.16 -31.88
N THR A 776 62.54 -30.43 -31.57
CA THR A 776 63.30 -31.60 -32.05
C THR A 776 62.40 -32.52 -32.90
N GLU A 777 62.99 -33.25 -33.87
CA GLU A 777 62.21 -34.06 -34.83
C GLU A 777 61.53 -35.29 -34.20
N ASP A 778 62.00 -35.76 -33.04
CA ASP A 778 61.49 -36.93 -32.31
C ASP A 778 60.86 -36.55 -30.94
N GLU A 779 60.07 -35.47 -30.89
CA GLU A 779 59.39 -35.06 -29.66
C GLU A 779 58.25 -36.02 -29.28
N VAL A 780 58.29 -36.51 -28.04
CA VAL A 780 57.20 -37.32 -27.46
C VAL A 780 56.08 -36.39 -26.98
N PRO A 781 54.84 -36.54 -27.50
CA PRO A 781 53.70 -35.73 -27.05
C PRO A 781 53.40 -35.93 -25.57
N ALA A 782 53.14 -34.83 -24.86
CA ALA A 782 52.77 -34.86 -23.45
C ALA A 782 51.26 -35.05 -23.22
N THR A 783 50.50 -35.40 -24.26
CA THR A 783 49.02 -35.54 -24.21
C THR A 783 48.55 -36.44 -23.08
N ALA A 784 49.27 -37.55 -22.82
CA ALA A 784 48.94 -38.50 -21.78
C ALA A 784 48.98 -37.93 -20.35
N GLN A 785 49.66 -36.79 -20.14
CA GLN A 785 49.67 -36.10 -18.84
C GLN A 785 48.37 -35.35 -18.57
N TYR A 786 47.66 -34.93 -19.62
CA TYR A 786 46.44 -34.11 -19.52
C TYR A 786 45.16 -34.86 -19.92
N ALA A 787 45.30 -35.99 -20.63
CA ALA A 787 44.21 -36.86 -21.07
C ALA A 787 44.46 -38.31 -20.63
N PRO A 788 43.91 -38.77 -19.49
CA PRO A 788 44.22 -40.08 -18.90
C PRO A 788 43.83 -41.27 -19.81
N ASN A 789 42.75 -41.17 -20.59
CA ASN A 789 42.29 -42.24 -21.48
C ASN A 789 43.00 -42.22 -22.85
N TRP A 790 43.94 -41.30 -23.08
CA TRP A 790 44.57 -41.12 -24.39
C TRP A 790 45.46 -42.30 -24.79
N LEU A 791 46.27 -42.82 -23.86
CA LEU A 791 47.08 -44.02 -24.13
C LEU A 791 46.21 -45.26 -24.34
N ARG A 792 45.11 -45.37 -23.58
CA ARG A 792 44.12 -46.43 -23.75
C ARG A 792 43.51 -46.42 -25.16
N LEU A 793 43.19 -45.24 -25.70
CA LEU A 793 42.70 -45.08 -27.07
C LEU A 793 43.72 -45.54 -28.12
N LYS A 794 45.01 -45.19 -27.96
CA LYS A 794 46.07 -45.64 -28.88
C LYS A 794 46.25 -47.15 -28.86
N TYR A 795 46.27 -47.76 -27.67
CA TYR A 795 46.34 -49.22 -27.54
C TYR A 795 45.10 -49.91 -28.14
N LEU A 796 43.91 -49.32 -28.05
CA LEU A 796 42.71 -49.84 -28.71
C LEU A 796 42.89 -49.91 -30.24
N SER A 797 43.47 -48.87 -30.85
CA SER A 797 43.78 -48.85 -32.28
C SER A 797 44.75 -49.97 -32.67
N GLU A 798 45.76 -50.25 -31.86
CA GLU A 798 46.70 -51.35 -32.11
C GLU A 798 46.02 -52.72 -31.99
N VAL A 799 45.15 -52.91 -31.00
CA VAL A 799 44.42 -54.16 -30.80
C VAL A 799 43.45 -54.45 -31.95
N LEU A 800 42.72 -53.45 -32.46
CA LEU A 800 41.80 -53.60 -33.59
C LEU A 800 42.50 -54.02 -34.90
N GLN A 801 43.76 -53.65 -35.08
CA GLN A 801 44.57 -54.00 -36.25
C GLN A 801 45.34 -55.32 -36.09
N SER A 802 45.37 -55.88 -34.88
CA SER A 802 46.17 -57.05 -34.52
C SER A 802 45.48 -58.37 -34.85
N ASN A 803 46.26 -59.39 -35.20
CA ASN A 803 45.76 -60.77 -35.28
C ASN A 803 45.64 -61.42 -33.88
N LEU A 804 44.94 -62.55 -33.78
CA LEU A 804 44.71 -63.24 -32.50
C LEU A 804 46.01 -63.58 -31.72
N ASN A 805 47.12 -63.87 -32.41
CA ASN A 805 48.41 -64.13 -31.76
C ASN A 805 49.09 -62.84 -31.28
N GLU A 806 48.91 -61.74 -32.02
CA GLU A 806 49.39 -60.41 -31.64
C GLU A 806 48.59 -59.86 -30.46
N VAL A 807 47.27 -60.04 -30.41
CA VAL A 807 46.46 -59.69 -29.23
C VAL A 807 46.91 -60.50 -28.00
N ARG A 808 47.22 -61.79 -28.18
CA ARG A 808 47.84 -62.62 -27.12
C ARG A 808 49.17 -62.02 -26.65
N PHE A 809 50.03 -61.61 -27.59
CA PHE A 809 51.32 -61.00 -27.29
C PHE A 809 51.16 -59.65 -26.57
N LEU A 810 50.27 -58.78 -27.05
CA LEU A 810 49.96 -57.50 -26.44
C LEU A 810 49.45 -57.67 -25.00
N TRP A 811 48.59 -58.66 -24.76
CA TRP A 811 48.14 -58.97 -23.41
C TRP A 811 49.25 -59.54 -22.52
N CYS A 812 49.93 -60.61 -22.98
CA CYS A 812 50.84 -61.39 -22.16
C CYS A 812 52.22 -60.76 -21.96
N ASP A 813 52.71 -60.08 -22.98
CA ASP A 813 54.12 -59.65 -23.08
C ASP A 813 54.26 -58.12 -23.26
N SER A 814 53.15 -57.37 -23.45
CA SER A 814 53.15 -55.90 -23.54
C SER A 814 52.28 -55.22 -22.46
N GLU A 815 52.13 -53.90 -22.55
CA GLU A 815 51.48 -53.03 -21.56
C GLU A 815 49.94 -52.99 -21.67
N LEU A 816 49.32 -53.78 -22.55
CA LEU A 816 47.86 -53.76 -22.73
C LEU A 816 47.10 -54.04 -21.42
N SER A 817 47.66 -54.90 -20.57
CA SER A 817 47.11 -55.26 -19.25
C SER A 817 47.12 -54.11 -18.22
N LEU A 818 47.74 -52.96 -18.52
CA LEU A 818 47.69 -51.75 -17.68
C LEU A 818 46.47 -50.86 -17.98
N TYR A 819 45.93 -50.95 -19.19
CA TYR A 819 44.89 -50.03 -19.68
C TYR A 819 43.52 -50.70 -19.91
N PHE A 820 43.47 -52.03 -20.00
CA PHE A 820 42.24 -52.79 -20.23
C PHE A 820 42.04 -53.90 -19.21
N THR A 821 40.78 -54.20 -18.90
CA THR A 821 40.41 -55.34 -18.06
C THR A 821 40.41 -56.65 -18.85
N VAL A 822 40.45 -57.79 -18.13
CA VAL A 822 40.38 -59.11 -18.76
C VAL A 822 39.06 -59.28 -19.49
N GLU A 823 37.98 -58.80 -18.87
CA GLU A 823 36.62 -58.85 -19.38
C GLU A 823 36.50 -58.07 -20.70
N GLU A 824 36.98 -56.81 -20.73
CA GLU A 824 36.96 -55.95 -21.92
C GLU A 824 37.73 -56.59 -23.09
N VAL A 825 38.93 -57.14 -22.84
CA VAL A 825 39.72 -57.77 -23.91
C VAL A 825 39.06 -59.06 -24.41
N VAL A 826 38.43 -59.84 -23.52
CA VAL A 826 37.68 -61.05 -23.92
C VAL A 826 36.45 -60.68 -24.74
N GLU A 827 35.73 -59.62 -24.37
CA GLU A 827 34.59 -59.09 -25.13
C GLU A 827 35.02 -58.59 -26.51
N LEU A 828 36.12 -57.83 -26.58
CA LEU A 828 36.65 -57.33 -27.85
C LEU A 828 37.13 -58.48 -28.78
N ILE A 829 37.71 -59.55 -28.22
CA ILE A 829 38.06 -60.76 -28.99
C ILE A 829 36.80 -61.47 -29.50
N LYS A 830 35.75 -61.59 -28.68
CA LYS A 830 34.48 -62.20 -29.11
C LYS A 830 33.76 -61.36 -30.16
N ALA A 831 33.87 -60.04 -30.09
CA ALA A 831 33.29 -59.12 -31.05
C ALA A 831 34.05 -59.15 -32.40
N SER A 832 35.37 -59.27 -32.39
CA SER A 832 36.22 -59.14 -33.60
C SER A 832 36.56 -60.45 -34.31
N PHE A 833 36.47 -61.61 -33.64
CA PHE A 833 36.88 -62.90 -34.20
C PHE A 833 35.76 -63.94 -34.18
N GLU A 834 35.65 -64.75 -35.24
CA GLU A 834 34.74 -65.89 -35.29
C GLU A 834 35.08 -66.93 -34.21
N ASP A 835 34.05 -67.50 -33.58
CA ASP A 835 34.19 -68.52 -32.52
C ASP A 835 34.74 -69.85 -33.05
N ASN A 836 36.07 -69.95 -33.11
CA ASN A 836 36.82 -71.14 -33.47
C ASN A 836 37.61 -71.71 -32.28
N ALA A 837 38.14 -72.93 -32.43
CA ALA A 837 38.89 -73.60 -31.36
C ALA A 837 40.13 -72.82 -30.89
N ARG A 838 40.77 -72.04 -31.77
CA ARG A 838 41.95 -71.22 -31.43
C ARG A 838 41.55 -70.00 -30.61
N THR A 839 40.49 -69.27 -30.97
CA THR A 839 39.92 -68.18 -30.17
C THR A 839 39.56 -68.63 -28.76
N ARG A 840 38.92 -69.80 -28.61
CA ARG A 840 38.59 -70.35 -27.28
C ARG A 840 39.83 -70.72 -26.47
N GLU A 841 40.91 -71.16 -27.11
CA GLU A 841 42.19 -71.45 -26.47
C GLU A 841 42.88 -70.16 -26.01
N THR A 842 42.94 -69.14 -26.87
CA THR A 842 43.53 -67.83 -26.56
C THR A 842 42.75 -67.09 -25.45
N ILE A 843 41.41 -67.14 -25.48
CA ILE A 843 40.57 -66.59 -24.41
C ILE A 843 40.87 -67.29 -23.07
N LYS A 844 41.00 -68.63 -23.07
CA LYS A 844 41.38 -69.38 -21.86
C LYS A 844 42.77 -69.01 -21.35
N GLU A 845 43.71 -68.75 -22.23
CA GLU A 845 45.07 -68.32 -21.85
C GLU A 845 45.07 -66.91 -21.24
N ILE A 846 44.30 -65.97 -21.81
CA ILE A 846 44.15 -64.60 -21.30
C ILE A 846 43.46 -64.62 -19.93
N GLN A 847 42.36 -65.37 -19.78
CA GLN A 847 41.67 -65.57 -18.50
C GLN A 847 42.55 -66.29 -17.46
N GLY A 848 43.43 -67.19 -17.91
CA GLY A 848 44.42 -67.87 -17.06
C GLY A 848 45.57 -66.97 -16.59
N LYS A 849 45.78 -65.81 -17.23
CA LYS A 849 46.81 -64.82 -16.87
C LYS A 849 46.22 -63.40 -16.80
N PRO A 850 45.46 -63.08 -15.74
CA PRO A 850 44.76 -61.81 -15.62
C PRO A 850 45.69 -60.59 -15.38
N ARG A 851 46.96 -60.79 -14.99
CA ARG A 851 47.98 -59.72 -14.87
C ARG A 851 49.38 -60.23 -15.29
N PRO A 852 49.69 -60.24 -16.58
CA PRO A 852 50.94 -60.84 -17.09
C PRO A 852 52.21 -60.04 -16.74
N THR A 853 52.09 -58.71 -16.70
CA THR A 853 53.21 -57.75 -16.55
C THR A 853 53.78 -57.63 -15.13
N ARG A 854 53.10 -58.14 -14.08
CA ARG A 854 53.65 -58.14 -12.70
C ARG A 854 54.80 -59.14 -12.47
N GLY A 855 55.13 -59.98 -13.45
CA GLY A 855 56.17 -61.01 -13.33
C GLY A 855 57.60 -60.62 -13.78
N HIS A 856 57.83 -59.39 -14.25
CA HIS A 856 59.15 -58.95 -14.75
C HIS A 856 59.79 -57.78 -14.00
N ALA A 857 59.16 -57.33 -12.90
CA ALA A 857 59.78 -56.40 -11.95
C ALA A 857 59.94 -57.09 -10.59
N ALA A 858 61.00 -57.88 -10.45
CA ALA A 858 61.54 -58.36 -9.18
C ALA A 858 63.05 -58.17 -9.17
#